data_AF-A0A6N9C5U9-F1
#
_entry.id   AF-A0A6N9C5U9-F1
#
_cell.length_a   1.000
_cell.length_b   1.000
_cell.length_c   1.000
_cell.angle_alpha   90.00
_cell.angle_beta   90.00
_cell.angle_gamma   90.00
#
_symmetry.space_group_name_H-M   'P 1'
#
loop_
_entity.id
_entity.type
_entity.pdbx_description
1 polymer ?
#
loop_
_entity_poly.entity_id
_entity_poly.type
_entity_poly.pdbx_seq_one_letter_code
_entity_poly.pdbx_strand_id
1 'polypeptide(L)'
;MRTITKLVLIFYICLSCSAIHAGLENAQRFSQFIRGSLADSQNGTVRPNPPKVEDSPSTHGGRKTDAEEAVTPAASEGDSPQYRSTSKQQISYDDVYGLELTLPFMGSVELNATPKDNITVKLEKHGTGANEEVVQTYLDAVQLEISTKDDILLLNPRLPESPDSDARLTRLDCFIETPPDLTLKIKTESGNIRIHGIRGSMALTTNVGNVHLDKATGAYQVSVQSGRIYGKILLTGGNNTFATQSGSIDLVILDEIAANMILETDDGAISLRLPESYPADLEIQIEKDDPRAITIDLPVELETAYVGDVVQGWINGGGPLIKMSASQGITILPAQSVSTESETDDSEVEADDFYAEDDLPPPPTVNVPRASVQPIIDGNLFEEVWAKSAPLSPFSMADATTLPNEPTQAFLLWDEQYLYIGARIYDSQMKQVQITQTNRDSSVWLDDTLEILVDPNPATPTYHHLVINPIGTVFDQHIEANYPLDSDSETAYKRIAEPDWDSRAQVKTQITPTFWSVEVALPRDVLESSSLKNWRFNLHRKIQGSSSKATEYSYWSPTYDELQPWWPHWSDRMGIIRLAEKEHSESAQGFEFAEQFSIAAIEVEGNSEIPTSELLEKIPFQPGDIISVEELSWLSREFEALDWFSDVRIGTSDVIEEEVVEEGGESPPIPTFKVNLRIYVTEAPTSRFIGINIHRNRYFISPFLRAAFGLKQGRASIEELNTKCQLIENLYRHHGYDLAQVTHQFSGTHLLIDIDEGHLDDIRFSGNHRITRTELTDALGFKQGDAYSKQIGTKRLNQMRAKLNRNSLYFKSIKSWGVKREGDRNVLSIEVEERSRLKVDWLPIFDFNRVHGLILGGGAGISTREADAQIYGGISNGLSSKIWNYQLGAEKTLFDDHALTLGGRVYQQTDANRYAGWSEGGEFLGAFFLGSTSLDYYQRKGYRAQVKGKLTRSMDITLEFTDEDHEILFKSTDWSMFNKDVLKRGNLRINEGHFRSVTVGYNFNSLKDSAPIRSGSSLPGTRQTQNYRAKHGWRGNLSVEYADKRLDSDFDFNLYHLTIVRYNQLRSNHNLDFRLEGAFSDGPLPRQRLLYLGGVGTLHGYDFKEFVGDNTLLFNVEYRIHFGKIRYMDESEGPVGAVTAFLDTGGAWFYDEDLKFDRFNASVGVGLSLFIGDPSFVLGVEIARALQKERNFVPILLLSRRF
;
A
#
# COMPACT_ATOMS: atom_id res chain seq x y z
N MET A 1 -0.86 8.95 5.15
CA MET A 1 -0.05 10.10 4.72
C MET A 1 1.18 9.72 3.90
N ARG A 2 2.21 9.03 4.43
CA ARG A 2 3.51 8.79 3.76
C ARG A 2 3.44 8.45 2.24
N THR A 3 2.52 7.59 1.80
CA THR A 3 2.33 7.25 0.36
C THR A 3 1.83 8.41 -0.50
N ILE A 4 0.97 9.27 0.06
CA ILE A 4 0.48 10.49 -0.61
C ILE A 4 1.61 11.51 -0.70
N THR A 5 2.40 11.68 0.36
CA THR A 5 3.60 12.55 0.33
C THR A 5 4.60 12.07 -0.74
N LYS A 6 4.85 10.76 -0.84
CA LYS A 6 5.68 10.19 -1.92
C LYS A 6 5.06 10.39 -3.31
N LEU A 7 3.74 10.25 -3.48
CA LEU A 7 3.06 10.50 -4.76
C LEU A 7 3.10 11.98 -5.17
N VAL A 8 2.92 12.92 -4.23
CA VAL A 8 3.04 14.36 -4.50
C VAL A 8 4.50 14.73 -4.82
N LEU A 9 5.47 14.13 -4.13
CA LEU A 9 6.89 14.31 -4.44
C LEU A 9 7.24 13.77 -5.84
N ILE A 10 6.71 12.60 -6.20
CA ILE A 10 6.82 12.05 -7.57
C ILE A 10 6.15 12.99 -8.59
N PHE A 11 4.99 13.58 -8.26
CA PHE A 11 4.32 14.56 -9.13
C PHE A 11 5.17 15.82 -9.34
N TYR A 12 5.83 16.31 -8.28
CA TYR A 12 6.76 17.46 -8.33
C TYR A 12 8.04 17.14 -9.12
N ILE A 13 8.55 15.91 -9.00
CA ILE A 13 9.65 15.39 -9.82
C ILE A 13 9.22 15.29 -11.30
N CYS A 14 8.04 14.76 -11.59
CA CYS A 14 7.51 14.72 -12.97
C CYS A 14 7.29 16.13 -13.58
N LEU A 15 6.98 17.14 -12.76
CA LEU A 15 6.88 18.54 -13.19
C LEU A 15 8.25 19.23 -13.37
N SER A 16 9.33 18.69 -12.79
CA SER A 16 10.69 19.26 -12.88
C SER A 16 11.64 18.47 -13.80
N CYS A 17 11.31 17.25 -14.19
CA CYS A 17 12.09 16.44 -15.14
C CYS A 17 11.81 16.81 -16.62
N SER A 18 12.63 17.72 -17.14
CA SER A 18 13.20 17.80 -18.52
C SER A 18 12.33 17.72 -19.80
N ALA A 19 11.18 17.05 -19.82
CA ALA A 19 10.37 16.83 -21.03
C ALA A 19 9.80 18.13 -21.64
N ILE A 20 9.46 19.11 -20.80
CA ILE A 20 8.85 20.38 -21.22
C ILE A 20 9.88 21.30 -21.91
N HIS A 21 11.15 21.25 -21.50
CA HIS A 21 12.21 22.11 -22.06
C HIS A 21 12.53 21.73 -23.52
N ALA A 22 12.66 20.42 -23.79
CA ALA A 22 12.91 19.89 -25.14
C ALA A 22 11.75 20.14 -26.13
N GLY A 23 10.51 20.27 -25.64
CA GLY A 23 9.37 20.66 -26.47
C GLY A 23 9.42 22.15 -26.88
N LEU A 24 9.79 23.02 -25.95
CA LEU A 24 9.82 24.48 -26.15
C LEU A 24 10.93 24.93 -27.11
N GLU A 25 12.14 24.36 -27.03
CA GLU A 25 13.22 24.69 -27.99
C GLU A 25 12.84 24.33 -29.43
N ASN A 26 12.22 23.17 -29.65
CA ASN A 26 11.80 22.74 -30.98
C ASN A 26 10.64 23.60 -31.53
N ALA A 27 9.69 24.02 -30.68
CA ALA A 27 8.65 24.97 -31.06
C ALA A 27 9.24 26.35 -31.44
N GLN A 28 10.24 26.85 -30.70
CA GLN A 28 10.93 28.10 -31.04
C GLN A 28 11.65 28.01 -32.39
N ARG A 29 12.39 26.93 -32.66
CA ARG A 29 13.05 26.71 -33.97
C ARG A 29 12.06 26.67 -35.14
N PHE A 30 10.89 26.04 -34.96
CA PHE A 30 9.84 26.05 -35.99
C PHE A 30 9.27 27.46 -36.23
N SER A 31 9.11 28.27 -35.17
CA SER A 31 8.66 29.67 -35.28
C SER A 31 9.65 30.57 -36.02
N GLN A 32 10.96 30.32 -35.88
CA GLN A 32 12.01 31.09 -36.56
C GLN A 32 12.07 30.76 -38.07
N PHE A 33 11.79 29.51 -38.46
CA PHE A 33 11.75 29.11 -39.88
C PHE A 33 10.64 29.83 -40.67
N ILE A 34 9.50 30.11 -40.04
CA ILE A 34 8.36 30.81 -40.66
C ILE A 34 8.58 32.34 -40.76
N ARG A 35 9.41 32.93 -39.90
CA ARG A 35 9.65 34.39 -39.86
C ARG A 35 10.76 34.88 -40.81
N GLY A 36 11.27 34.02 -41.69
CA GLY A 36 12.36 34.35 -42.63
C GLY A 36 12.00 35.21 -43.84
N SER A 37 10.74 35.66 -43.99
CA SER A 37 10.26 36.39 -45.19
C SER A 37 9.28 37.51 -44.86
N LEU A 38 9.78 38.62 -44.27
CA LEU A 38 9.35 40.01 -44.51
C LEU A 38 10.08 40.94 -43.53
N ALA A 39 11.05 41.70 -44.03
CA ALA A 39 11.67 42.80 -43.29
C ALA A 39 12.20 43.84 -44.28
N ASP A 40 11.75 45.09 -44.13
CA ASP A 40 12.59 46.26 -44.41
C ASP A 40 12.02 47.52 -43.72
N SER A 41 12.81 48.60 -43.71
CA SER A 41 12.44 49.99 -43.41
C SER A 41 12.35 50.47 -41.94
N GLN A 42 13.53 50.94 -41.47
CA GLN A 42 13.78 52.23 -40.78
C GLN A 42 13.65 52.38 -39.23
N ASN A 43 14.47 53.29 -38.70
CA ASN A 43 14.77 53.54 -37.28
C ASN A 43 14.40 54.96 -36.81
N GLY A 44 14.31 55.16 -35.49
CA GLY A 44 14.33 56.49 -34.84
C GLY A 44 14.50 56.39 -33.32
N THR A 45 15.45 57.14 -32.73
CA THR A 45 15.88 57.00 -31.31
C THR A 45 15.93 58.33 -30.56
N VAL A 46 15.99 58.26 -29.20
CA VAL A 46 16.86 59.04 -28.26
C VAL A 46 16.18 59.29 -26.89
N ARG A 47 16.97 59.25 -25.80
CA ARG A 47 16.70 59.77 -24.44
C ARG A 47 17.78 60.80 -24.04
N PRO A 48 17.55 61.63 -23.01
CA PRO A 48 18.61 61.89 -22.01
C PRO A 48 18.11 61.86 -20.53
N ASN A 49 19.02 62.14 -19.59
CA ASN A 49 18.89 61.92 -18.13
C ASN A 49 19.23 63.21 -17.30
N PRO A 50 19.03 63.25 -15.95
CA PRO A 50 19.06 64.47 -15.12
C PRO A 50 20.30 64.64 -14.19
N PRO A 51 20.41 65.75 -13.42
CA PRO A 51 21.36 65.88 -12.30
C PRO A 51 20.81 66.47 -10.95
N LYS A 52 21.32 65.92 -9.83
CA LYS A 52 21.85 66.52 -8.55
C LYS A 52 21.15 67.70 -7.81
N VAL A 53 20.99 67.82 -6.47
CA VAL A 53 21.70 67.40 -5.20
C VAL A 53 22.50 68.55 -4.52
N GLU A 54 22.59 68.54 -3.16
CA GLU A 54 23.19 69.51 -2.17
C GLU A 54 22.20 70.54 -1.56
N ASP A 55 22.22 70.94 -0.27
CA ASP A 55 22.71 70.31 1.01
C ASP A 55 22.07 71.01 2.27
N SER A 56 22.55 70.67 3.46
CA SER A 56 22.09 70.91 4.87
C SER A 56 22.50 72.30 5.44
N PRO A 57 22.37 72.69 6.76
CA PRO A 57 21.92 71.94 7.98
C PRO A 57 21.13 72.70 9.10
N SER A 58 20.63 71.95 10.11
CA SER A 58 20.57 72.19 11.60
C SER A 58 20.15 73.57 12.21
N THR A 59 19.44 73.69 13.36
CA THR A 59 19.68 73.07 14.69
C THR A 59 18.45 73.03 15.65
N HIS A 60 18.60 72.23 16.72
CA HIS A 60 17.75 71.91 17.89
C HIS A 60 16.77 72.93 18.54
N GLY A 61 15.69 72.39 19.12
CA GLY A 61 15.48 72.38 20.58
C GLY A 61 14.08 72.75 21.15
N GLY A 62 13.63 72.10 22.25
CA GLY A 62 12.74 72.80 23.22
C GLY A 62 11.40 72.21 23.73
N ARG A 63 11.16 70.89 23.71
CA ARG A 63 10.19 70.08 24.50
C ARG A 63 9.27 70.78 25.57
N LYS A 64 7.99 70.33 25.66
CA LYS A 64 6.97 70.50 26.76
C LYS A 64 6.06 71.76 26.71
N THR A 65 4.80 71.80 27.21
CA THR A 65 3.77 70.77 27.59
C THR A 65 2.38 71.44 27.71
N ASP A 66 1.33 70.69 27.35
CA ASP A 66 -0.05 70.67 27.90
C ASP A 66 -1.00 71.90 27.81
N ALA A 67 -2.30 71.56 27.97
CA ALA A 67 -3.50 72.39 28.21
C ALA A 67 -4.26 73.01 27.01
N GLU A 68 -5.53 72.61 26.92
CA GLU A 68 -6.66 73.35 26.35
C GLU A 68 -6.87 74.67 27.15
N GLU A 69 -7.59 75.72 26.70
CA GLU A 69 -8.74 75.76 25.79
C GLU A 69 -8.90 77.17 25.14
N ALA A 70 -9.56 77.22 23.98
CA ALA A 70 -10.22 78.37 23.34
C ALA A 70 -9.72 79.82 23.62
N VAL A 71 -8.82 80.33 22.75
CA VAL A 71 -8.70 81.78 22.46
C VAL A 71 -8.64 82.01 20.95
N THR A 72 -9.40 82.99 20.45
CA THR A 72 -9.45 83.40 19.03
C THR A 72 -8.14 84.07 18.57
N PRO A 73 -7.48 83.63 17.47
CA PRO A 73 -6.37 84.37 16.86
C PRO A 73 -6.87 85.54 15.99
N ALA A 74 -6.03 86.57 15.85
CA ALA A 74 -6.25 87.70 14.94
C ALA A 74 -5.81 87.37 13.50
N ALA A 75 -6.24 88.18 12.52
CA ALA A 75 -6.00 87.94 11.10
C ALA A 75 -4.80 88.74 10.54
N SER A 76 -3.80 88.03 10.04
CA SER A 76 -2.75 88.44 9.07
C SER A 76 -1.72 87.29 8.99
N GLU A 77 -1.23 86.81 7.85
CA GLU A 77 -1.40 87.19 6.44
C GLU A 77 -1.11 85.96 5.55
N GLY A 78 -1.68 85.88 4.34
CA GLY A 78 -1.12 85.06 3.25
C GLY A 78 -1.83 83.78 2.80
N ASP A 79 -2.98 83.39 3.38
CA ASP A 79 -3.71 82.20 2.92
C ASP A 79 -4.38 82.42 1.55
N SER A 80 -4.16 81.51 0.61
CA SER A 80 -4.84 81.52 -0.70
C SER A 80 -6.27 80.99 -0.55
N PRO A 81 -7.27 81.54 -1.27
CA PRO A 81 -8.65 81.12 -1.10
C PRO A 81 -8.82 79.63 -1.41
N GLN A 82 -9.52 78.93 -0.52
CA GLN A 82 -9.79 77.50 -0.62
C GLN A 82 -11.18 77.25 -1.21
N TYR A 83 -11.24 76.35 -2.19
CA TYR A 83 -12.46 75.97 -2.91
C TYR A 83 -12.73 74.48 -2.74
N ARG A 84 -14.00 74.09 -2.89
CA ARG A 84 -14.47 72.71 -2.66
C ARG A 84 -15.50 72.30 -3.71
N SER A 85 -15.37 71.08 -4.21
CA SER A 85 -16.33 70.39 -5.08
C SER A 85 -16.59 68.97 -4.54
N THR A 86 -17.71 68.36 -4.90
CA THR A 86 -18.04 66.98 -4.53
C THR A 86 -18.67 66.24 -5.70
N SER A 87 -18.21 65.02 -6.00
CA SER A 87 -18.77 64.17 -7.05
C SER A 87 -19.18 62.81 -6.52
N LYS A 88 -20.28 62.25 -7.02
CA LYS A 88 -20.80 60.93 -6.66
C LYS A 88 -20.89 60.04 -7.90
N GLN A 89 -20.40 58.80 -7.79
CA GLN A 89 -20.53 57.74 -8.78
C GLN A 89 -21.15 56.49 -8.12
N GLN A 90 -21.81 55.65 -8.92
CA GLN A 90 -22.44 54.41 -8.47
C GLN A 90 -22.11 53.29 -9.46
N ILE A 91 -21.80 52.11 -8.93
CA ILE A 91 -21.22 50.97 -9.65
C ILE A 91 -22.02 49.71 -9.24
N SER A 92 -22.27 48.77 -10.15
CA SER A 92 -22.89 47.49 -9.77
C SER A 92 -21.93 46.63 -8.93
N TYR A 93 -22.47 45.83 -8.02
CA TYR A 93 -21.68 44.93 -7.17
C TYR A 93 -21.49 43.52 -7.73
N ASP A 94 -22.34 43.07 -8.66
CA ASP A 94 -22.46 41.64 -9.05
C ASP A 94 -21.14 40.92 -9.33
N ASP A 95 -20.18 41.61 -9.95
CA ASP A 95 -18.89 41.08 -10.39
C ASP A 95 -17.68 41.68 -9.63
N VAL A 96 -17.88 42.21 -8.42
CA VAL A 96 -16.82 42.86 -7.61
C VAL A 96 -16.57 42.11 -6.30
N TYR A 97 -15.37 41.53 -6.18
CA TYR A 97 -14.94 40.77 -4.99
C TYR A 97 -13.63 41.28 -4.37
N GLY A 98 -12.94 42.21 -5.03
CA GLY A 98 -11.84 42.98 -4.46
C GLY A 98 -11.94 44.47 -4.82
N LEU A 99 -11.34 45.34 -4.02
CA LEU A 99 -11.23 46.78 -4.29
C LEU A 99 -9.79 47.23 -4.04
N GLU A 100 -9.15 47.76 -5.07
CA GLU A 100 -7.84 48.41 -4.99
C GLU A 100 -7.97 49.92 -5.21
N LEU A 101 -7.49 50.70 -4.24
CA LEU A 101 -7.53 52.17 -4.24
C LEU A 101 -6.16 52.72 -3.89
N THR A 102 -5.60 53.57 -4.75
CA THR A 102 -4.36 54.30 -4.47
C THR A 102 -4.60 55.81 -4.54
N LEU A 103 -4.39 56.53 -3.43
CA LEU A 103 -4.41 58.00 -3.37
C LEU A 103 -2.97 58.54 -3.27
N PRO A 104 -2.40 59.10 -4.36
CA PRO A 104 -1.00 59.57 -4.42
C PRO A 104 -0.78 60.98 -3.84
N PHE A 105 -1.71 61.47 -3.02
CA PHE A 105 -1.75 62.83 -2.47
C PHE A 105 -2.54 62.83 -1.15
N MET A 106 -2.71 64.01 -0.52
CA MET A 106 -3.45 64.13 0.73
C MET A 106 -4.94 63.80 0.55
N GLY A 107 -5.49 62.90 1.38
CA GLY A 107 -6.86 62.41 1.26
C GLY A 107 -7.14 61.24 2.20
N SER A 108 -8.18 61.36 3.02
CA SER A 108 -8.65 60.25 3.88
C SER A 108 -9.61 59.32 3.12
N VAL A 109 -9.58 58.03 3.46
CA VAL A 109 -10.50 57.02 2.94
C VAL A 109 -11.42 56.55 4.07
N GLU A 110 -12.73 56.61 3.84
CA GLU A 110 -13.72 56.03 4.74
C GLU A 110 -14.63 55.08 3.97
N LEU A 111 -14.66 53.82 4.41
CA LEU A 111 -15.34 52.74 3.71
C LEU A 111 -16.27 52.02 4.71
N ASN A 112 -17.57 52.13 4.44
CA ASN A 112 -18.65 51.72 5.33
C ASN A 112 -19.50 50.62 4.68
N ALA A 113 -19.68 49.50 5.39
CA ALA A 113 -20.55 48.41 4.97
C ALA A 113 -22.03 48.82 4.94
N THR A 114 -22.74 48.49 3.86
CA THR A 114 -24.20 48.69 3.73
C THR A 114 -24.87 47.49 3.07
N PRO A 115 -26.15 47.18 3.36
CA PRO A 115 -26.87 46.05 2.76
C PRO A 115 -27.44 46.40 1.36
N LYS A 116 -26.72 47.18 0.55
CA LYS A 116 -27.17 47.63 -0.79
C LYS A 116 -26.30 47.00 -1.87
N ASP A 117 -26.90 46.47 -2.93
CA ASP A 117 -26.18 45.77 -4.00
C ASP A 117 -25.50 46.70 -5.02
N ASN A 118 -24.94 47.81 -4.55
CA ASN A 118 -24.16 48.75 -5.35
C ASN A 118 -23.03 49.36 -4.52
N ILE A 119 -21.92 49.65 -5.19
CA ILE A 119 -20.84 50.47 -4.61
C ILE A 119 -21.15 51.92 -4.96
N THR A 120 -21.30 52.75 -3.95
CA THR A 120 -21.45 54.19 -4.07
C THR A 120 -20.15 54.85 -3.63
N VAL A 121 -19.49 55.55 -4.56
CA VAL A 121 -18.26 56.30 -4.27
C VAL A 121 -18.56 57.79 -4.33
N LYS A 122 -18.19 58.52 -3.27
CA LYS A 122 -18.30 59.97 -3.16
C LYS A 122 -16.91 60.55 -2.90
N LEU A 123 -16.48 61.44 -3.78
CA LEU A 123 -15.27 62.24 -3.60
C LEU A 123 -15.60 63.60 -3.01
N GLU A 124 -14.78 64.07 -2.07
CA GLU A 124 -14.77 65.46 -1.62
C GLU A 124 -13.41 66.09 -1.96
N LYS A 125 -13.45 67.07 -2.86
CA LYS A 125 -12.29 67.65 -3.54
C LYS A 125 -12.04 69.04 -2.98
N HIS A 126 -10.81 69.32 -2.58
CA HIS A 126 -10.39 70.61 -2.05
C HIS A 126 -9.20 71.13 -2.86
N GLY A 127 -9.20 72.42 -3.17
CA GLY A 127 -8.13 73.05 -3.95
C GLY A 127 -7.96 74.54 -3.66
N THR A 128 -6.88 75.10 -4.18
CA THR A 128 -6.52 76.52 -4.06
C THR A 128 -6.13 77.09 -5.42
N GLY A 129 -6.21 78.42 -5.54
CA GLY A 129 -5.73 79.18 -6.69
C GLY A 129 -6.28 80.61 -6.70
N ALA A 130 -5.78 81.45 -7.61
CA ALA A 130 -6.11 82.88 -7.65
C ALA A 130 -7.50 83.22 -8.20
N ASN A 131 -8.18 82.28 -8.88
CA ASN A 131 -9.47 82.49 -9.52
C ASN A 131 -10.44 81.32 -9.23
N GLU A 132 -11.54 81.62 -8.55
CA GLU A 132 -12.61 80.67 -8.17
C GLU A 132 -13.15 79.85 -9.35
N GLU A 133 -13.43 80.50 -10.48
CA GLU A 133 -14.04 79.84 -11.65
C GLU A 133 -13.08 78.83 -12.29
N VAL A 134 -11.78 79.14 -12.31
CA VAL A 134 -10.73 78.26 -12.81
C VAL A 134 -10.49 77.10 -11.84
N VAL A 135 -10.44 77.36 -10.53
CA VAL A 135 -10.23 76.30 -9.53
C VAL A 135 -11.42 75.34 -9.47
N GLN A 136 -12.67 75.85 -9.51
CA GLN A 136 -13.84 74.97 -9.53
C GLN A 136 -13.91 74.16 -10.84
N THR A 137 -13.61 74.75 -12.00
CA THR A 137 -13.52 74.01 -13.27
C THR A 137 -12.47 72.89 -13.21
N TYR A 138 -11.30 73.18 -12.61
CA TYR A 138 -10.24 72.19 -12.38
C TYR A 138 -10.68 71.08 -11.41
N LEU A 139 -11.30 71.44 -10.28
CA LEU A 139 -11.80 70.46 -9.29
C LEU A 139 -12.90 69.58 -9.89
N ASP A 140 -13.86 70.14 -10.64
CA ASP A 140 -14.91 69.35 -11.30
C ASP A 140 -14.34 68.37 -12.33
N ALA A 141 -13.25 68.74 -13.01
CA ALA A 141 -12.52 67.88 -13.95
C ALA A 141 -11.67 66.76 -13.28
N VAL A 142 -11.41 66.81 -11.97
CA VAL A 142 -10.85 65.66 -11.22
C VAL A 142 -11.89 64.53 -11.15
N GLN A 143 -11.55 63.33 -11.61
CA GLN A 143 -12.46 62.18 -11.66
C GLN A 143 -11.79 60.92 -11.13
N LEU A 144 -12.60 59.96 -10.67
CA LEU A 144 -12.12 58.61 -10.40
C LEU A 144 -12.23 57.80 -11.70
N GLU A 145 -11.09 57.31 -12.21
CA GLU A 145 -11.06 56.33 -13.27
C GLU A 145 -11.32 54.95 -12.65
N ILE A 146 -12.50 54.42 -12.96
CA ILE A 146 -13.02 53.15 -12.47
C ILE A 146 -12.79 52.10 -13.56
N SER A 147 -12.12 51.00 -13.22
CA SER A 147 -11.97 49.86 -14.12
C SER A 147 -12.05 48.55 -13.36
N THR A 148 -12.59 47.51 -13.99
CA THR A 148 -12.68 46.17 -13.39
C THR A 148 -11.70 45.24 -14.09
N LYS A 149 -10.93 44.46 -13.33
CA LYS A 149 -9.98 43.46 -13.84
C LYS A 149 -9.98 42.26 -12.92
N ASP A 150 -10.19 41.06 -13.46
CA ASP A 150 -10.15 39.79 -12.70
C ASP A 150 -11.02 39.82 -11.42
N ASP A 151 -12.25 40.34 -11.57
CA ASP A 151 -13.25 40.60 -10.52
C ASP A 151 -12.82 41.58 -9.40
N ILE A 152 -11.75 42.36 -9.63
CA ILE A 152 -11.25 43.42 -8.74
C ILE A 152 -11.60 44.79 -9.34
N LEU A 153 -12.17 45.67 -8.51
CA LEU A 153 -12.45 47.06 -8.83
C LEU A 153 -11.21 47.93 -8.56
N LEU A 154 -10.61 48.46 -9.61
CA LEU A 154 -9.48 49.38 -9.55
C LEU A 154 -10.00 50.82 -9.57
N LEU A 155 -9.73 51.55 -8.48
CA LEU A 155 -10.15 52.94 -8.26
C LEU A 155 -8.91 53.86 -8.31
N ASN A 156 -8.68 54.50 -9.46
CA ASN A 156 -7.52 55.35 -9.67
C ASN A 156 -7.94 56.81 -9.86
N PRO A 157 -7.49 57.77 -9.03
CA PRO A 157 -7.85 59.16 -9.20
C PRO A 157 -7.09 59.77 -10.39
N ARG A 158 -7.84 60.23 -11.38
CA ARG A 158 -7.31 60.92 -12.56
C ARG A 158 -7.38 62.42 -12.38
N LEU A 159 -6.20 63.04 -12.33
CA LEU A 159 -6.04 64.48 -12.35
C LEU A 159 -6.09 64.99 -13.80
N PRO A 160 -6.77 66.11 -14.08
CA PRO A 160 -6.65 66.80 -15.36
C PRO A 160 -5.28 67.49 -15.45
N GLU A 161 -4.78 67.71 -16.68
CA GLU A 161 -3.70 68.67 -16.91
C GLU A 161 -4.19 70.06 -16.48
N SER A 162 -3.44 70.75 -15.63
CA SER A 162 -3.87 72.06 -15.14
C SER A 162 -3.83 73.08 -16.29
N PRO A 163 -4.95 73.76 -16.62
CA PRO A 163 -4.99 74.70 -17.73
C PRO A 163 -4.24 76.02 -17.43
N ASP A 164 -3.92 76.27 -16.16
CA ASP A 164 -3.14 77.42 -15.69
C ASP A 164 -2.27 77.03 -14.47
N SER A 165 -1.23 77.79 -14.14
CA SER A 165 -0.25 77.44 -13.09
C SER A 165 -0.77 77.52 -11.64
N ASP A 166 -1.96 78.12 -11.49
CA ASP A 166 -2.46 78.65 -10.23
C ASP A 166 -3.48 77.72 -9.55
N ALA A 167 -4.18 76.87 -10.31
CA ALA A 167 -5.16 75.93 -9.77
C ALA A 167 -4.49 74.62 -9.31
N ARG A 168 -4.71 74.20 -8.06
CA ARG A 168 -4.08 73.00 -7.48
C ARG A 168 -5.05 72.23 -6.57
N LEU A 169 -5.03 70.90 -6.69
CA LEU A 169 -5.68 70.00 -5.73
C LEU A 169 -4.84 69.98 -4.43
N THR A 170 -5.46 70.28 -3.29
CA THR A 170 -4.81 70.26 -1.98
C THR A 170 -5.22 69.06 -1.13
N ARG A 171 -6.44 68.54 -1.31
CA ARG A 171 -6.93 67.31 -0.65
C ARG A 171 -8.06 66.64 -1.43
N LEU A 172 -8.13 65.32 -1.39
CA LEU A 172 -9.21 64.51 -1.96
C LEU A 172 -9.64 63.40 -0.99
N ASP A 173 -10.71 63.60 -0.24
CA ASP A 173 -11.26 62.53 0.60
C ASP A 173 -12.19 61.62 -0.22
N CYS A 174 -12.15 60.31 0.07
CA CYS A 174 -12.91 59.28 -0.62
C CYS A 174 -13.82 58.53 0.36
N PHE A 175 -15.13 58.62 0.16
CA PHE A 175 -16.15 57.95 0.96
C PHE A 175 -16.82 56.87 0.13
N ILE A 176 -16.81 55.63 0.62
CA ILE A 176 -17.28 54.45 -0.11
C ILE A 176 -18.35 53.73 0.73
N GLU A 177 -19.59 53.72 0.23
CA GLU A 177 -20.60 52.76 0.68
C GLU A 177 -20.51 51.51 -0.22
N THR A 178 -20.40 50.34 0.39
CA THR A 178 -20.27 49.04 -0.32
C THR A 178 -20.94 47.94 0.50
N PRO A 179 -21.36 46.81 -0.10
CA PRO A 179 -21.55 45.56 0.64
C PRO A 179 -20.38 45.17 1.53
N PRO A 180 -20.64 44.39 2.60
CA PRO A 180 -19.60 44.00 3.56
C PRO A 180 -18.50 43.09 2.96
N ASP A 181 -18.76 42.29 1.94
CA ASP A 181 -17.95 41.11 1.61
C ASP A 181 -16.90 41.33 0.51
N LEU A 182 -15.82 42.04 0.86
CA LEU A 182 -14.89 42.64 -0.08
C LEU A 182 -13.43 42.54 0.42
N THR A 183 -12.52 41.97 -0.39
CA THR A 183 -11.07 42.06 -0.09
C THR A 183 -10.57 43.47 -0.43
N LEU A 184 -9.90 44.12 0.53
CA LEU A 184 -9.42 45.50 0.38
C LEU A 184 -7.91 45.57 0.13
N LYS A 185 -7.49 46.45 -0.78
CA LYS A 185 -6.11 46.88 -0.96
C LYS A 185 -6.06 48.41 -1.10
N ILE A 186 -5.81 49.11 0.00
CA ILE A 186 -5.90 50.58 0.05
C ILE A 186 -4.54 51.18 0.40
N LYS A 187 -4.01 52.04 -0.49
CA LYS A 187 -2.80 52.83 -0.25
C LYS A 187 -3.10 54.33 -0.28
N THR A 188 -2.62 55.08 0.71
CA THR A 188 -2.72 56.54 0.76
C THR A 188 -1.38 57.18 1.12
N GLU A 189 -0.96 58.24 0.43
CA GLU A 189 0.28 58.95 0.78
C GLU A 189 0.11 59.81 2.05
N SER A 190 -1.04 60.46 2.27
CA SER A 190 -1.35 61.05 3.58
C SER A 190 -2.85 61.15 3.80
N GLY A 191 -3.34 60.55 4.88
CA GLY A 191 -4.75 60.52 5.24
C GLY A 191 -5.08 59.38 6.18
N ASN A 192 -6.23 59.48 6.85
CA ASN A 192 -6.73 58.40 7.70
C ASN A 192 -7.46 57.36 6.85
N ILE A 193 -7.34 56.08 7.20
CA ILE A 193 -8.14 54.99 6.63
C ILE A 193 -9.13 54.52 7.69
N ARG A 194 -10.42 54.50 7.38
CA ARG A 194 -11.48 53.99 8.28
C ARG A 194 -12.27 52.90 7.59
N ILE A 195 -12.31 51.71 8.19
CA ILE A 195 -13.08 50.56 7.70
C ILE A 195 -14.11 50.18 8.76
N HIS A 196 -15.39 50.13 8.38
CA HIS A 196 -16.48 49.69 9.25
C HIS A 196 -17.27 48.53 8.64
N GLY A 197 -17.33 47.40 9.35
CA GLY A 197 -18.21 46.27 9.05
C GLY A 197 -17.83 45.41 7.84
N ILE A 198 -16.62 45.53 7.29
CA ILE A 198 -16.16 44.75 6.13
C ILE A 198 -15.67 43.36 6.54
N ARG A 199 -15.95 42.37 5.69
CA ARG A 199 -15.59 40.96 5.82
C ARG A 199 -14.72 40.56 4.61
N GLY A 200 -13.49 40.16 4.86
CA GLY A 200 -12.48 39.83 3.83
C GLY A 200 -11.08 40.25 4.25
N SER A 201 -10.05 39.80 3.51
CA SER A 201 -8.67 40.21 3.75
C SER A 201 -8.45 41.70 3.49
N MET A 202 -7.55 42.35 4.25
CA MET A 202 -7.34 43.81 4.19
C MET A 202 -5.86 44.17 4.19
N ALA A 203 -5.35 44.55 3.01
CA ALA A 203 -4.03 45.16 2.85
C ALA A 203 -4.17 46.69 2.89
N LEU A 204 -3.71 47.33 3.96
CA LEU A 204 -3.88 48.77 4.19
C LEU A 204 -2.51 49.43 4.38
N THR A 205 -2.25 50.55 3.69
CA THR A 205 -0.96 51.23 3.76
C THR A 205 -1.13 52.75 3.77
N THR A 206 -0.58 53.45 4.76
CA THR A 206 -0.55 54.92 4.78
C THR A 206 0.76 55.50 5.29
N ASN A 207 1.34 56.48 4.60
CA ASN A 207 2.59 57.08 5.06
C ASN A 207 2.33 58.07 6.21
N VAL A 208 1.30 58.92 6.14
CA VAL A 208 0.94 59.81 7.26
C VAL A 208 -0.58 59.81 7.52
N GLY A 209 -1.01 59.11 8.57
CA GLY A 209 -2.40 59.11 9.06
C GLY A 209 -2.78 57.84 9.84
N ASN A 210 -3.93 57.87 10.51
CA ASN A 210 -4.37 56.78 11.40
C ASN A 210 -5.21 55.74 10.65
N VAL A 211 -5.14 54.47 11.07
CA VAL A 211 -5.99 53.38 10.58
C VAL A 211 -6.98 52.97 11.67
N HIS A 212 -8.28 53.03 11.38
CA HIS A 212 -9.36 52.64 12.29
C HIS A 212 -10.16 51.47 11.71
N LEU A 213 -10.28 50.37 12.47
CA LEU A 213 -11.00 49.15 12.09
C LEU A 213 -12.12 48.87 13.11
N ASP A 214 -13.39 49.02 12.75
CA ASP A 214 -14.51 48.67 13.65
C ASP A 214 -15.41 47.59 13.03
N LYS A 215 -15.53 46.45 13.71
CA LYS A 215 -16.26 45.25 13.26
C LYS A 215 -15.76 44.71 11.91
N ALA A 216 -14.51 44.97 11.58
CA ALA A 216 -13.83 44.28 10.49
C ALA A 216 -13.70 42.79 10.83
N THR A 217 -13.75 41.92 9.81
CA THR A 217 -13.56 40.46 9.96
C THR A 217 -12.68 39.94 8.83
N GLY A 218 -11.53 39.34 9.12
CA GLY A 218 -10.66 38.84 8.06
C GLY A 218 -9.22 38.60 8.50
N ALA A 219 -8.32 38.61 7.51
CA ALA A 219 -6.88 38.57 7.69
C ALA A 219 -6.28 39.94 7.34
N TYR A 220 -5.42 40.47 8.19
CA TYR A 220 -4.98 41.87 8.13
C TYR A 220 -3.51 42.02 7.76
N GLN A 221 -3.20 42.97 6.89
CA GLN A 221 -1.84 43.43 6.60
C GLN A 221 -1.83 44.95 6.57
N VAL A 222 -1.63 45.56 7.74
CA VAL A 222 -1.69 47.02 7.94
C VAL A 222 -0.27 47.55 8.15
N SER A 223 0.11 48.57 7.38
CA SER A 223 1.40 49.26 7.49
C SER A 223 1.21 50.77 7.51
N VAL A 224 1.85 51.44 8.47
CA VAL A 224 1.81 52.89 8.67
C VAL A 224 3.24 53.42 8.79
N GLN A 225 3.56 54.61 8.27
CA GLN A 225 4.83 55.26 8.64
C GLN A 225 4.64 56.17 9.86
N SER A 226 3.69 57.11 9.83
CA SER A 226 3.32 57.90 11.02
C SER A 226 1.81 57.92 11.24
N GLY A 227 1.36 57.39 12.38
CA GLY A 227 -0.05 57.31 12.76
C GLY A 227 -0.39 56.09 13.63
N ARG A 228 -1.55 56.16 14.28
CA ARG A 228 -2.10 55.11 15.15
C ARG A 228 -2.87 54.05 14.36
N ILE A 229 -2.72 52.79 14.73
CA ILE A 229 -3.62 51.69 14.29
C ILE A 229 -4.53 51.35 15.46
N TYR A 230 -5.85 51.37 15.31
CA TYR A 230 -6.74 51.07 16.44
C TYR A 230 -8.12 50.50 16.05
N GLY A 231 -8.77 49.82 16.99
CA GLY A 231 -10.20 49.49 16.90
C GLY A 231 -10.61 48.13 17.46
N LYS A 232 -11.66 47.55 16.88
CA LYS A 232 -12.29 46.28 17.30
C LYS A 232 -12.44 45.36 16.09
N ILE A 233 -11.79 44.20 16.13
CA ILE A 233 -11.67 43.31 14.98
C ILE A 233 -12.00 41.85 15.32
N LEU A 234 -12.43 41.12 14.31
CA LEU A 234 -12.54 39.66 14.32
C LEU A 234 -11.45 39.10 13.39
N LEU A 235 -10.82 38.00 13.79
CA LEU A 235 -9.71 37.37 13.06
C LEU A 235 -10.20 36.13 12.31
N THR A 236 -9.85 35.99 11.04
CA THR A 236 -9.95 34.69 10.35
C THR A 236 -8.60 33.97 10.45
N GLY A 237 -8.62 32.65 10.68
CA GLY A 237 -7.41 31.84 10.85
C GLY A 237 -6.40 32.02 9.71
N GLY A 238 -5.21 32.51 10.05
CA GLY A 238 -4.17 32.94 9.12
C GLY A 238 -3.07 33.73 9.84
N ASN A 239 -2.24 34.44 9.06
CA ASN A 239 -1.28 35.41 9.58
C ASN A 239 -1.86 36.82 9.50
N ASN A 240 -1.65 37.62 10.54
CA ASN A 240 -2.06 39.01 10.61
C ASN A 240 -0.84 39.88 10.98
N THR A 241 -0.71 41.05 10.36
CA THR A 241 0.40 41.96 10.59
C THR A 241 -0.10 43.40 10.70
N PHE A 242 0.32 44.11 11.73
CA PHE A 242 0.04 45.52 11.95
C PHE A 242 1.35 46.21 12.38
N ALA A 243 1.87 47.11 11.55
CA ALA A 243 3.14 47.79 11.79
C ALA A 243 3.01 49.31 11.64
N THR A 244 3.65 50.10 12.51
CA THR A 244 3.72 51.57 12.41
C THR A 244 5.10 52.10 12.79
N GLN A 245 5.71 53.01 12.03
CA GLN A 245 7.04 53.52 12.41
C GLN A 245 6.99 54.59 13.50
N SER A 246 5.89 55.34 13.63
CA SER A 246 5.70 56.31 14.71
C SER A 246 4.22 56.45 15.04
N GLY A 247 3.79 55.85 16.14
CA GLY A 247 2.41 55.76 16.59
C GLY A 247 2.12 54.50 17.42
N SER A 248 0.95 54.46 18.08
CA SER A 248 0.54 53.31 18.88
C SER A 248 -0.33 52.31 18.10
N ILE A 249 -0.41 51.08 18.60
CA ILE A 249 -1.33 50.04 18.10
C ILE A 249 -2.29 49.66 19.23
N ASP A 250 -3.60 49.78 19.03
CA ASP A 250 -4.62 49.62 20.08
C ASP A 250 -5.80 48.75 19.61
N LEU A 251 -5.69 47.43 19.78
CA LEU A 251 -6.62 46.46 19.22
C LEU A 251 -7.40 45.69 20.31
N VAL A 252 -8.69 45.50 20.04
CA VAL A 252 -9.56 44.58 20.79
C VAL A 252 -9.96 43.44 19.86
N ILE A 253 -9.56 42.22 20.18
CA ILE A 253 -9.99 41.01 19.48
C ILE A 253 -11.35 40.59 20.05
N LEU A 254 -12.33 40.38 19.17
CA LEU A 254 -13.71 40.03 19.53
C LEU A 254 -14.05 38.54 19.34
N ASP A 255 -13.09 37.73 18.92
CA ASP A 255 -13.24 36.30 18.62
C ASP A 255 -12.33 35.46 19.53
N GLU A 256 -12.83 34.33 20.00
CA GLU A 256 -12.10 33.36 20.85
C GLU A 256 -11.07 32.55 20.04
N ILE A 257 -11.21 32.53 18.71
CA ILE A 257 -10.31 31.77 17.85
C ILE A 257 -8.98 32.50 17.66
N ALA A 258 -7.92 31.84 18.13
CA ALA A 258 -6.56 32.30 17.92
C ALA A 258 -6.09 32.22 16.47
N ALA A 259 -5.34 33.25 16.06
CA ALA A 259 -4.62 33.34 14.80
C ALA A 259 -3.26 34.04 15.03
N ASN A 260 -2.29 33.81 14.14
CA ASN A 260 -0.96 34.41 14.26
C ASN A 260 -1.08 35.94 14.11
N MET A 261 -0.35 36.69 14.93
CA MET A 261 -0.31 38.15 14.90
C MET A 261 1.13 38.67 15.00
N ILE A 262 1.44 39.70 14.24
CA ILE A 262 2.70 40.46 14.29
C ILE A 262 2.33 41.93 14.50
N LEU A 263 2.82 42.52 15.59
CA LEU A 263 2.45 43.86 16.07
C LEU A 263 3.73 44.67 16.32
N GLU A 264 4.09 45.60 15.45
CA GLU A 264 5.43 46.24 15.44
C GLU A 264 5.33 47.78 15.47
N THR A 265 6.09 48.44 16.35
CA THR A 265 6.21 49.91 16.38
C THR A 265 7.61 50.44 16.74
N ASP A 266 8.22 51.21 15.83
CA ASP A 266 9.56 51.78 16.03
C ASP A 266 9.53 52.92 17.07
N ASP A 267 8.52 53.80 17.04
CA ASP A 267 8.28 54.86 18.03
C ASP A 267 6.83 54.86 18.53
N GLY A 268 6.55 54.03 19.53
CA GLY A 268 5.22 53.93 20.12
C GLY A 268 5.02 52.79 21.12
N ALA A 269 3.76 52.56 21.47
CA ALA A 269 3.31 51.55 22.41
C ALA A 269 2.20 50.67 21.82
N ILE A 270 2.02 49.46 22.36
CA ILE A 270 0.99 48.51 21.89
C ILE A 270 0.04 48.15 23.05
N SER A 271 -1.26 48.21 22.78
CA SER A 271 -2.31 47.72 23.68
C SER A 271 -3.19 46.69 22.95
N LEU A 272 -3.27 45.48 23.52
CA LEU A 272 -4.00 44.35 22.97
C LEU A 272 -4.99 43.82 24.01
N ARG A 273 -6.24 43.59 23.63
CA ARG A 273 -7.23 42.89 24.47
C ARG A 273 -7.65 41.59 23.82
N LEU A 274 -7.54 40.49 24.57
CA LEU A 274 -7.81 39.12 24.15
C LEU A 274 -8.80 38.47 25.12
N PRO A 275 -9.69 37.56 24.66
CA PRO A 275 -10.43 36.66 25.53
C PRO A 275 -9.52 35.98 26.55
N GLU A 276 -9.96 35.77 27.79
CA GLU A 276 -9.18 35.05 28.80
C GLU A 276 -9.00 33.56 28.46
N SER A 277 -9.72 33.04 27.45
CA SER A 277 -9.51 31.72 26.85
C SER A 277 -8.38 31.69 25.81
N TYR A 278 -7.98 32.83 25.26
CA TYR A 278 -7.22 32.92 24.01
C TYR A 278 -5.82 32.27 24.15
N PRO A 279 -5.53 31.18 23.42
CA PRO A 279 -4.24 30.48 23.47
C PRO A 279 -3.23 31.09 22.47
N ALA A 280 -2.02 31.40 22.92
CA ALA A 280 -1.00 32.02 22.08
C ALA A 280 0.43 31.84 22.61
N ASP A 281 1.38 31.63 21.70
CA ASP A 281 2.81 31.83 21.97
C ASP A 281 3.13 33.33 21.95
N LEU A 282 4.01 33.80 22.82
CA LEU A 282 4.43 35.21 22.90
C LEU A 282 5.92 35.37 22.55
N GLU A 283 6.21 36.33 21.67
CA GLU A 283 7.55 36.85 21.44
C GLU A 283 7.51 38.38 21.55
N ILE A 284 8.01 38.93 22.66
CA ILE A 284 7.90 40.36 23.00
C ILE A 284 9.28 41.00 23.01
N GLN A 285 9.51 41.99 22.14
CA GLN A 285 10.77 42.74 22.05
C GLN A 285 10.56 44.21 22.46
N ILE A 286 11.47 44.79 23.24
CA ILE A 286 11.43 46.22 23.62
C ILE A 286 12.82 46.84 23.54
N GLU A 287 12.96 47.96 22.81
CA GLU A 287 14.24 48.65 22.57
C GLU A 287 14.90 49.32 23.80
N LYS A 288 14.31 49.20 24.99
CA LYS A 288 14.77 49.89 26.20
C LYS A 288 14.63 48.98 27.42
N ASP A 289 15.71 48.88 28.20
CA ASP A 289 15.79 48.25 29.52
C ASP A 289 14.95 48.98 30.61
N ASP A 290 13.63 49.10 30.42
CA ASP A 290 12.70 49.37 31.51
C ASP A 290 11.71 48.19 31.67
N PRO A 291 11.95 47.30 32.64
CA PRO A 291 11.06 46.16 32.93
C PRO A 291 9.62 46.55 33.30
N ARG A 292 9.31 47.84 33.51
CA ARG A 292 7.95 48.34 33.73
C ARG A 292 7.20 48.66 32.44
N ALA A 293 7.85 48.55 31.28
CA ALA A 293 7.24 48.80 29.99
C ALA A 293 6.30 47.66 29.52
N ILE A 294 6.34 46.49 30.16
CA ILE A 294 5.44 45.35 29.88
C ILE A 294 4.36 45.27 30.97
N THR A 295 3.10 45.06 30.57
CA THR A 295 1.99 44.72 31.48
C THR A 295 1.14 43.63 30.84
N ILE A 296 1.00 42.48 31.51
CA ILE A 296 0.17 41.36 31.05
C ILE A 296 -0.78 41.00 32.20
N ASP A 297 -2.08 41.06 31.95
CA ASP A 297 -3.17 40.78 32.91
C ASP A 297 -3.93 39.50 32.50
N LEU A 298 -3.17 38.49 32.05
CA LEU A 298 -3.63 37.18 31.60
C LEU A 298 -2.74 36.07 32.20
N PRO A 299 -3.22 34.81 32.28
CA PRO A 299 -2.39 33.67 32.68
C PRO A 299 -1.25 33.48 31.66
N VAL A 300 -0.03 33.85 32.08
CA VAL A 300 1.17 33.79 31.25
C VAL A 300 2.30 33.11 32.01
N GLU A 301 2.99 32.19 31.35
CA GLU A 301 4.26 31.64 31.81
C GLU A 301 5.37 32.23 30.94
N LEU A 302 6.53 32.53 31.55
CA LEU A 302 7.66 33.21 30.92
C LEU A 302 8.92 32.38 31.17
N GLU A 303 9.73 32.13 30.14
CA GLU A 303 11.03 31.51 30.34
C GLU A 303 11.98 32.46 31.09
N THR A 304 12.75 31.91 32.02
CA THR A 304 13.54 32.73 32.94
C THR A 304 14.83 33.27 32.33
N ALA A 305 15.06 34.57 32.57
CA ALA A 305 16.21 35.39 32.20
C ALA A 305 16.12 36.11 30.85
N TYR A 306 16.46 37.40 30.86
CA TYR A 306 16.70 38.21 29.66
C TYR A 306 17.90 37.62 28.91
N VAL A 307 17.67 37.02 27.74
CA VAL A 307 18.73 36.52 26.83
C VAL A 307 18.74 37.41 25.58
N GLY A 308 19.12 38.67 25.78
CA GLY A 308 18.90 39.75 24.81
C GLY A 308 17.56 40.47 25.03
N ASP A 309 17.22 41.37 24.11
CA ASP A 309 16.13 42.36 24.25
C ASP A 309 14.72 41.76 24.04
N VAL A 310 14.58 40.44 24.18
CA VAL A 310 13.39 39.65 23.83
C VAL A 310 12.94 38.81 25.03
N VAL A 311 11.64 38.86 25.31
CA VAL A 311 10.92 38.08 26.32
C VAL A 311 10.04 37.06 25.61
N GLN A 312 10.16 35.78 25.98
CA GLN A 312 9.36 34.70 25.41
C GLN A 312 8.53 33.99 26.49
N GLY A 313 7.40 33.42 26.07
CA GLY A 313 6.45 32.76 26.96
C GLY A 313 5.17 32.37 26.23
N TRP A 314 4.13 31.99 26.98
CA TRP A 314 2.85 31.56 26.40
C TRP A 314 1.65 31.94 27.27
N ILE A 315 0.55 32.28 26.62
CA ILE A 315 -0.76 32.51 27.22
C ILE A 315 -1.59 31.22 27.09
N ASN A 316 -2.25 30.81 28.17
CA ASN A 316 -3.23 29.70 28.20
C ASN A 316 -2.74 28.33 27.64
N GLY A 317 -1.44 28.07 27.67
CA GLY A 317 -0.84 26.80 27.22
C GLY A 317 -0.25 26.80 25.80
N GLY A 318 -0.08 27.98 25.20
CA GLY A 318 0.59 28.13 23.89
C GLY A 318 -0.36 27.97 22.70
N GLY A 319 0.09 28.38 21.51
CA GLY A 319 -0.75 28.42 20.31
C GLY A 319 -0.21 29.35 19.22
N PRO A 320 -1.09 29.87 18.33
CA PRO A 320 -0.68 30.80 17.28
C PRO A 320 0.17 31.97 17.79
N LEU A 321 1.30 32.23 17.15
CA LEU A 321 2.31 33.17 17.61
C LEU A 321 1.80 34.62 17.56
N ILE A 322 1.89 35.31 18.69
CA ILE A 322 1.79 36.77 18.80
C ILE A 322 3.20 37.33 19.00
N LYS A 323 3.80 37.85 17.93
CA LYS A 323 5.03 38.64 18.00
C LYS A 323 4.68 40.12 18.22
N MET A 324 5.32 40.76 19.18
CA MET A 324 5.12 42.17 19.54
C MET A 324 6.47 42.88 19.67
N SER A 325 6.64 44.05 19.04
CA SER A 325 7.85 44.87 19.18
C SER A 325 7.49 46.34 19.39
N ALA A 326 8.01 47.00 20.42
CA ALA A 326 7.69 48.40 20.73
C ALA A 326 8.79 49.12 21.51
N SER A 327 8.92 50.44 21.33
CA SER A 327 9.95 51.24 22.02
C SER A 327 9.46 52.09 23.20
N GLN A 328 8.15 52.15 23.47
CA GLN A 328 7.56 52.88 24.62
C GLN A 328 6.74 51.99 25.60
N GLY A 329 6.26 50.81 25.19
CA GLY A 329 5.61 49.85 26.09
C GLY A 329 4.58 48.92 25.44
N ILE A 330 4.26 47.81 26.10
CA ILE A 330 3.36 46.74 25.62
C ILE A 330 2.41 46.31 26.74
N THR A 331 1.11 46.31 26.44
CA THR A 331 0.03 45.99 27.40
C THR A 331 -0.93 44.96 26.82
N ILE A 332 -1.07 43.80 27.47
CA ILE A 332 -2.05 42.74 27.11
C ILE A 332 -3.07 42.60 28.24
N LEU A 333 -4.37 42.63 27.91
CA LEU A 333 -5.49 42.65 28.87
C LEU A 333 -6.56 41.57 28.58
N PRO A 334 -7.31 41.13 29.62
CA PRO A 334 -8.28 40.04 29.55
C PRO A 334 -9.65 40.44 28.98
N ALA A 335 -10.40 39.43 28.50
CA ALA A 335 -11.78 39.54 28.04
C ALA A 335 -12.62 38.23 28.19
N GLN A 336 -12.48 37.51 29.32
CA GLN A 336 -13.31 36.38 29.79
C GLN A 336 -13.14 35.00 29.07
N SER A 337 -13.36 33.89 29.80
CA SER A 337 -12.35 32.78 29.92
C SER A 337 -12.77 31.35 29.54
N VAL A 338 -11.74 30.46 29.35
CA VAL A 338 -11.61 29.01 29.73
C VAL A 338 -10.43 28.31 28.98
N SER A 339 -9.71 27.37 29.62
CA SER A 339 -8.52 26.60 29.12
C SER A 339 -8.67 25.06 29.41
N THR A 340 -7.73 24.07 29.29
CA THR A 340 -6.24 23.92 29.11
C THR A 340 -5.93 22.44 28.68
N GLU A 341 -4.67 21.99 28.44
CA GLU A 341 -4.04 20.69 28.92
C GLU A 341 -2.82 20.09 28.13
N SER A 342 -1.89 19.41 28.85
CA SER A 342 -1.03 18.22 28.49
C SER A 342 0.43 18.35 27.94
N GLU A 343 1.22 17.25 27.95
CA GLU A 343 2.71 17.21 28.12
C GLU A 343 3.48 15.98 27.48
N THR A 344 4.79 16.13 27.14
CA THR A 344 5.91 15.11 27.02
C THR A 344 6.13 14.14 25.80
N ASP A 345 7.19 13.30 25.83
CA ASP A 345 8.22 13.03 24.75
C ASP A 345 8.81 11.55 24.66
N ASP A 346 9.86 11.28 23.84
CA ASP A 346 10.97 10.25 23.88
C ASP A 346 11.37 9.41 22.58
N SER A 347 12.58 8.76 22.55
CA SER A 347 13.28 8.15 21.34
C SER A 347 14.35 7.03 21.59
N GLU A 348 14.90 6.30 20.56
CA GLU A 348 15.89 5.14 20.68
C GLU A 348 16.71 4.69 19.38
N VAL A 349 17.78 3.81 19.46
CA VAL A 349 18.83 3.43 18.40
C VAL A 349 19.59 2.03 18.59
N GLU A 350 20.17 1.32 17.55
CA GLU A 350 21.00 0.02 17.61
C GLU A 350 22.12 -0.26 16.48
N ALA A 351 22.95 -1.37 16.54
CA ALA A 351 24.13 -1.87 15.68
C ALA A 351 24.65 -3.34 16.06
N ASP A 352 25.64 -4.18 15.57
CA ASP A 352 26.55 -4.56 14.38
C ASP A 352 27.49 -5.82 14.80
N ASP A 353 28.37 -6.67 14.15
CA ASP A 353 28.88 -7.21 12.80
C ASP A 353 29.86 -8.50 12.95
N PHE A 354 30.40 -9.26 11.91
CA PHE A 354 31.22 -10.56 12.00
C PHE A 354 32.43 -10.89 10.97
N TYR A 355 32.99 -12.16 10.84
CA TYR A 355 34.42 -12.55 10.39
C TYR A 355 34.67 -13.62 9.22
N ALA A 356 35.93 -14.13 8.97
CA ALA A 356 36.47 -14.83 7.73
C ALA A 356 37.44 -16.10 7.85
N GLU A 357 38.21 -16.52 6.80
CA GLU A 357 38.27 -17.93 6.25
C GLU A 357 39.60 -18.81 6.16
N ASP A 358 40.84 -18.32 6.36
CA ASP A 358 42.08 -18.85 5.67
C ASP A 358 42.91 -20.06 6.26
N ASP A 359 42.35 -21.02 7.05
CA ASP A 359 43.17 -21.87 7.98
C ASP A 359 42.88 -23.42 8.01
N LEU A 360 42.69 -24.10 6.85
CA LEU A 360 42.11 -25.47 6.79
C LEU A 360 43.07 -26.65 6.40
N PRO A 361 42.86 -27.88 6.92
CA PRO A 361 43.71 -29.07 6.67
C PRO A 361 43.40 -29.81 5.34
N PRO A 362 44.30 -30.69 4.83
CA PRO A 362 44.16 -31.31 3.49
C PRO A 362 43.18 -32.51 3.43
N PRO A 363 42.56 -32.80 2.26
CA PRO A 363 41.65 -33.96 2.08
C PRO A 363 42.33 -35.35 2.16
N PRO A 364 41.57 -36.42 2.49
CA PRO A 364 42.06 -37.79 2.61
C PRO A 364 42.33 -38.45 1.24
N THR A 365 43.00 -39.60 1.25
CA THR A 365 43.27 -40.40 0.03
C THR A 365 43.22 -41.89 0.34
N VAL A 366 42.62 -42.69 -0.55
CA VAL A 366 42.46 -44.15 -0.41
C VAL A 366 42.69 -44.89 -1.74
N ASN A 367 43.19 -46.12 -1.68
CA ASN A 367 43.30 -47.01 -2.84
C ASN A 367 42.10 -47.95 -2.87
N VAL A 368 41.38 -48.02 -3.99
CA VAL A 368 40.22 -48.89 -4.18
C VAL A 368 40.65 -50.16 -4.92
N PRO A 369 40.49 -51.35 -4.33
CA PRO A 369 40.86 -52.61 -4.98
C PRO A 369 39.86 -52.99 -6.07
N ARG A 370 40.36 -53.73 -7.06
CA ARG A 370 39.58 -54.28 -8.16
C ARG A 370 38.78 -55.50 -7.69
N ALA A 371 37.51 -55.56 -8.00
CA ALA A 371 36.64 -56.71 -7.69
C ALA A 371 36.99 -57.92 -8.56
N SER A 372 37.08 -59.10 -7.95
CA SER A 372 37.31 -60.39 -8.62
C SER A 372 36.01 -61.10 -9.03
N VAL A 373 34.88 -60.73 -8.40
CA VAL A 373 33.51 -61.13 -8.73
C VAL A 373 32.63 -59.88 -8.60
N GLN A 374 31.58 -59.75 -9.41
CA GLN A 374 30.62 -58.63 -9.30
C GLN A 374 29.66 -58.85 -8.11
N PRO A 375 29.48 -57.88 -7.19
CA PRO A 375 28.47 -57.95 -6.13
C PRO A 375 27.04 -58.05 -6.64
N ILE A 376 26.15 -58.72 -5.91
CA ILE A 376 24.73 -58.80 -6.26
C ILE A 376 23.99 -57.63 -5.61
N ILE A 377 23.64 -56.62 -6.41
CA ILE A 377 22.93 -55.42 -5.94
C ILE A 377 21.49 -55.79 -5.52
N ASP A 378 21.30 -56.06 -4.22
CA ASP A 378 20.08 -56.54 -3.56
C ASP A 378 19.76 -55.77 -2.25
N GLY A 379 20.79 -55.15 -1.65
CA GLY A 379 20.80 -54.43 -0.37
C GLY A 379 21.78 -55.03 0.65
N ASN A 380 22.33 -56.22 0.39
CA ASN A 380 23.03 -57.06 1.37
C ASN A 380 24.56 -56.86 1.42
N LEU A 381 25.01 -55.84 2.17
CA LEU A 381 26.43 -55.54 2.43
C LEU A 381 27.19 -56.56 3.30
N PHE A 382 26.72 -57.81 3.36
CA PHE A 382 27.41 -58.91 4.01
C PHE A 382 28.06 -59.86 3.01
N GLU A 383 27.85 -59.76 1.68
CA GLU A 383 28.56 -60.62 0.71
C GLU A 383 30.10 -60.63 0.87
N GLU A 384 30.74 -61.79 0.68
CA GLU A 384 32.20 -61.99 0.85
C GLU A 384 33.05 -61.00 0.05
N VAL A 385 32.56 -60.58 -1.12
CA VAL A 385 33.20 -59.56 -1.97
C VAL A 385 33.39 -58.22 -1.25
N TRP A 386 32.43 -57.80 -0.42
CA TRP A 386 32.51 -56.56 0.35
C TRP A 386 33.58 -56.63 1.46
N ALA A 387 33.94 -57.81 1.95
CA ALA A 387 35.04 -57.97 2.91
C ALA A 387 36.43 -57.65 2.30
N LYS A 388 36.54 -57.65 0.97
CA LYS A 388 37.76 -57.32 0.20
C LYS A 388 37.78 -55.88 -0.34
N SER A 389 36.80 -55.06 0.05
CA SER A 389 36.65 -53.65 -0.36
C SER A 389 37.63 -52.71 0.35
N ALA A 390 37.75 -51.47 -0.15
CA ALA A 390 38.39 -50.38 0.58
C ALA A 390 37.38 -49.77 1.58
N PRO A 391 37.66 -49.80 2.90
CA PRO A 391 36.80 -49.16 3.90
C PRO A 391 37.01 -47.64 3.94
N LEU A 392 35.92 -46.89 3.99
CA LEU A 392 35.88 -45.45 4.18
C LEU A 392 35.43 -45.13 5.60
N SER A 393 36.39 -45.02 6.51
CA SER A 393 36.15 -44.74 7.93
C SER A 393 37.39 -44.13 8.60
N PRO A 394 37.24 -43.29 9.65
CA PRO A 394 35.97 -42.81 10.20
C PRO A 394 35.28 -41.77 9.31
N PHE A 395 33.96 -41.63 9.46
CA PHE A 395 33.26 -40.40 9.11
C PHE A 395 33.43 -39.39 10.26
N SER A 396 33.32 -38.09 9.96
CA SER A 396 33.39 -37.01 10.95
C SER A 396 32.37 -35.91 10.64
N MET A 397 32.08 -35.05 11.62
CA MET A 397 31.18 -33.91 11.45
C MET A 397 31.72 -32.91 10.41
N ALA A 398 30.87 -32.01 9.92
CA ALA A 398 31.22 -31.02 8.88
C ALA A 398 32.45 -30.14 9.22
N ASP A 399 32.63 -29.83 10.51
CA ASP A 399 33.73 -29.08 11.11
C ASP A 399 34.98 -29.94 11.43
N ALA A 400 34.88 -31.26 11.25
CA ALA A 400 35.80 -32.30 11.69
C ALA A 400 36.19 -32.29 13.18
N THR A 401 35.44 -31.62 14.06
CA THR A 401 35.78 -31.56 15.51
C THR A 401 35.46 -32.86 16.23
N THR A 402 34.47 -33.60 15.74
CA THR A 402 33.86 -34.75 16.41
C THR A 402 33.47 -35.86 15.42
N LEU A 403 33.28 -37.07 15.95
CA LEU A 403 32.67 -38.20 15.24
C LEU A 403 31.14 -38.05 15.25
N PRO A 404 30.43 -38.52 14.20
CA PRO A 404 28.96 -38.59 14.22
C PRO A 404 28.45 -39.46 15.36
N ASN A 405 27.28 -39.12 15.91
CA ASN A 405 26.61 -39.96 16.90
C ASN A 405 26.06 -41.24 16.25
N GLU A 406 25.72 -41.18 14.97
CA GLU A 406 25.11 -42.27 14.20
C GLU A 406 26.11 -42.79 13.15
N PRO A 407 26.88 -43.84 13.47
CA PRO A 407 28.03 -44.22 12.68
C PRO A 407 27.66 -44.68 11.27
N THR A 408 28.58 -44.44 10.33
CA THR A 408 28.47 -44.85 8.93
C THR A 408 29.73 -45.60 8.53
N GLN A 409 29.55 -46.77 7.91
CA GLN A 409 30.62 -47.59 7.34
C GLN A 409 30.39 -47.65 5.84
N ALA A 410 31.32 -47.18 5.03
CA ALA A 410 31.23 -47.28 3.58
C ALA A 410 32.41 -48.07 2.99
N PHE A 411 32.16 -48.63 1.81
CA PHE A 411 32.94 -49.70 1.18
C PHE A 411 33.04 -49.42 -0.32
N LEU A 412 34.25 -49.41 -0.89
CA LEU A 412 34.48 -49.20 -2.32
C LEU A 412 35.16 -50.40 -3.00
N LEU A 413 34.68 -50.72 -4.19
CA LEU A 413 35.22 -51.70 -5.13
C LEU A 413 35.09 -51.16 -6.57
N TRP A 414 35.88 -51.66 -7.52
CA TRP A 414 35.73 -51.29 -8.94
C TRP A 414 35.96 -52.47 -9.89
N ASP A 415 35.32 -52.45 -11.06
CA ASP A 415 35.68 -53.32 -12.19
C ASP A 415 35.65 -52.56 -13.53
N GLU A 416 35.71 -53.25 -14.67
CA GLU A 416 35.73 -52.60 -15.99
C GLU A 416 34.37 -52.01 -16.42
N GLN A 417 33.31 -52.22 -15.64
CA GLN A 417 31.94 -51.79 -15.93
C GLN A 417 31.43 -50.78 -14.88
N TYR A 418 31.73 -50.98 -13.61
CA TYR A 418 31.14 -50.21 -12.50
C TYR A 418 32.16 -49.73 -11.46
N LEU A 419 31.86 -48.58 -10.85
CA LEU A 419 32.28 -48.27 -9.49
C LEU A 419 31.19 -48.82 -8.55
N TYR A 420 31.59 -49.67 -7.60
CA TYR A 420 30.70 -50.25 -6.60
C TYR A 420 30.85 -49.52 -5.29
N ILE A 421 29.72 -49.04 -4.75
CA ILE A 421 29.66 -48.26 -3.51
C ILE A 421 28.65 -48.93 -2.58
N GLY A 422 29.13 -49.42 -1.45
CA GLY A 422 28.31 -49.96 -0.37
C GLY A 422 28.37 -49.05 0.84
N ALA A 423 27.26 -48.83 1.54
CA ALA A 423 27.28 -48.15 2.85
C ALA A 423 26.26 -48.72 3.84
N ARG A 424 26.74 -49.07 5.04
CA ARG A 424 25.93 -49.47 6.20
C ARG A 424 25.77 -48.25 7.11
N ILE A 425 24.52 -47.88 7.36
CA ILE A 425 24.10 -46.56 7.83
C ILE A 425 23.27 -46.80 9.10
N TYR A 426 23.94 -46.78 10.25
CA TYR A 426 23.33 -47.13 11.54
C TYR A 426 22.43 -46.00 12.06
N ASP A 427 21.34 -46.35 12.74
CA ASP A 427 20.47 -45.35 13.37
C ASP A 427 19.88 -45.84 14.70
N SER A 428 20.19 -45.15 15.81
CA SER A 428 19.64 -45.43 17.13
C SER A 428 18.11 -45.28 17.20
N GLN A 429 17.50 -44.59 16.23
CA GLN A 429 16.08 -44.31 16.13
C GLN A 429 15.52 -44.69 14.74
N MET A 430 15.85 -45.88 14.20
CA MET A 430 15.35 -46.41 12.91
C MET A 430 13.83 -46.23 12.66
N LYS A 431 13.00 -46.15 13.71
CA LYS A 431 11.54 -45.88 13.65
C LYS A 431 11.16 -44.43 13.34
N GLN A 432 12.12 -43.50 13.36
CA GLN A 432 11.95 -42.06 13.09
C GLN A 432 12.67 -41.59 11.82
N VAL A 433 13.51 -42.45 11.20
CA VAL A 433 14.26 -42.17 9.98
C VAL A 433 13.37 -41.51 8.92
N GLN A 434 13.79 -40.34 8.43
CA GLN A 434 12.92 -39.47 7.63
C GLN A 434 12.85 -39.94 6.18
N ILE A 435 11.66 -40.40 5.78
CA ILE A 435 11.33 -40.86 4.42
C ILE A 435 10.08 -40.11 3.95
N THR A 436 10.24 -39.26 2.95
CA THR A 436 9.21 -38.35 2.42
C THR A 436 9.24 -38.28 0.89
N GLN A 437 10.40 -38.51 0.30
CA GLN A 437 10.62 -38.46 -1.14
C GLN A 437 10.49 -39.87 -1.72
N THR A 438 9.63 -39.98 -2.74
CA THR A 438 9.13 -41.28 -3.24
C THR A 438 9.12 -41.39 -4.76
N ASN A 439 9.50 -40.31 -5.46
CA ASN A 439 9.65 -40.27 -6.90
C ASN A 439 11.13 -40.06 -7.20
N ARG A 440 11.62 -40.68 -8.28
CA ARG A 440 12.95 -40.37 -8.79
C ARG A 440 13.04 -38.88 -9.11
N ASP A 441 14.21 -38.30 -8.84
CA ASP A 441 14.57 -36.92 -9.17
C ASP A 441 13.70 -35.84 -8.49
N SER A 442 13.02 -36.21 -7.39
CA SER A 442 12.43 -35.25 -6.45
C SER A 442 13.49 -34.73 -5.46
N SER A 443 13.10 -33.91 -4.48
CA SER A 443 14.05 -33.26 -3.55
C SER A 443 14.57 -34.21 -2.46
N VAL A 444 15.19 -35.33 -2.86
CA VAL A 444 15.58 -36.45 -1.97
C VAL A 444 16.44 -36.00 -0.79
N TRP A 445 17.23 -34.92 -0.94
CA TRP A 445 18.01 -34.26 0.13
C TRP A 445 17.18 -33.66 1.29
N LEU A 446 15.84 -33.78 1.27
CA LEU A 446 14.94 -33.47 2.38
C LEU A 446 14.64 -34.68 3.28
N ASP A 447 15.09 -35.87 2.89
CA ASP A 447 15.04 -37.10 3.69
C ASP A 447 16.35 -37.31 4.47
N ASP A 448 16.42 -38.39 5.25
CA ASP A 448 17.72 -38.96 5.63
C ASP A 448 18.36 -39.52 4.35
N THR A 449 19.63 -39.20 4.09
CA THR A 449 20.29 -39.54 2.82
C THR A 449 21.72 -39.99 2.98
N LEU A 450 22.17 -40.82 2.02
CA LEU A 450 23.55 -40.87 1.60
C LEU A 450 23.68 -40.09 0.29
N GLU A 451 24.63 -39.16 0.26
CA GLU A 451 24.93 -38.29 -0.86
C GLU A 451 26.35 -38.61 -1.35
N ILE A 452 26.45 -38.93 -2.64
CA ILE A 452 27.64 -39.47 -3.30
C ILE A 452 28.11 -38.45 -4.34
N LEU A 453 29.35 -37.99 -4.21
CA LEU A 453 29.94 -36.99 -5.09
C LEU A 453 31.15 -37.60 -5.80
N VAL A 454 31.17 -37.57 -7.14
CA VAL A 454 32.19 -38.25 -7.97
C VAL A 454 32.71 -37.35 -9.08
N ASP A 455 33.99 -36.99 -9.00
CA ASP A 455 34.76 -36.29 -10.04
C ASP A 455 35.81 -37.26 -10.64
N PRO A 456 35.53 -37.86 -11.81
CA PRO A 456 36.46 -38.75 -12.50
C PRO A 456 37.60 -38.02 -13.24
N ASN A 457 37.62 -36.68 -13.24
CA ASN A 457 38.61 -35.88 -13.95
C ASN A 457 38.83 -34.50 -13.28
N PRO A 458 39.69 -34.41 -12.24
CA PRO A 458 39.99 -33.15 -11.53
C PRO A 458 40.72 -32.07 -12.36
N ALA A 459 40.86 -32.26 -13.68
CA ALA A 459 41.28 -31.21 -14.62
C ALA A 459 40.08 -30.48 -15.28
N THR A 460 38.85 -30.96 -15.08
CA THR A 460 37.60 -30.29 -15.49
C THR A 460 36.83 -29.78 -14.28
N PRO A 461 36.19 -28.59 -14.36
CA PRO A 461 35.33 -28.07 -13.29
C PRO A 461 33.96 -28.75 -13.34
N THR A 462 33.90 -30.07 -13.20
CA THR A 462 32.67 -30.86 -13.38
C THR A 462 32.66 -32.08 -12.47
N TYR A 463 31.53 -32.37 -11.83
CA TYR A 463 31.35 -33.60 -11.05
C TYR A 463 29.89 -34.07 -11.04
N HIS A 464 29.71 -35.31 -10.61
CA HIS A 464 28.42 -35.99 -10.56
C HIS A 464 27.94 -36.08 -9.11
N HIS A 465 26.63 -35.93 -8.90
CA HIS A 465 26.00 -36.03 -7.59
C HIS A 465 24.84 -37.02 -7.64
N LEU A 466 24.83 -37.99 -6.72
CA LEU A 466 23.72 -38.91 -6.49
C LEU A 466 23.26 -38.79 -5.03
N VAL A 467 21.96 -38.68 -4.80
CA VAL A 467 21.33 -38.60 -3.47
C VAL A 467 20.37 -39.77 -3.31
N ILE A 468 20.56 -40.58 -2.27
CA ILE A 468 19.82 -41.82 -2.05
C ILE A 468 19.21 -41.85 -0.64
N ASN A 469 17.90 -42.10 -0.54
CA ASN A 469 17.19 -42.28 0.75
C ASN A 469 17.00 -43.78 1.11
N PRO A 470 16.56 -44.11 2.35
CA PRO A 470 16.45 -45.50 2.84
C PRO A 470 15.58 -46.44 1.99
N ILE A 471 14.64 -45.92 1.21
CA ILE A 471 13.77 -46.74 0.34
C ILE A 471 14.31 -46.87 -1.10
N GLY A 472 15.54 -46.42 -1.35
CA GLY A 472 16.20 -46.48 -2.65
C GLY A 472 15.67 -45.47 -3.67
N THR A 473 15.04 -44.37 -3.22
CA THR A 473 14.73 -43.25 -4.12
C THR A 473 16.02 -42.51 -4.44
N VAL A 474 16.28 -42.32 -5.73
CA VAL A 474 17.46 -41.63 -6.25
C VAL A 474 17.06 -40.27 -6.80
N PHE A 475 17.86 -39.25 -6.52
CA PHE A 475 17.98 -38.04 -7.33
C PHE A 475 19.42 -37.99 -7.85
N ASP A 476 19.62 -37.70 -9.13
CA ASP A 476 20.96 -37.52 -9.69
C ASP A 476 21.08 -36.30 -10.62
N GLN A 477 22.31 -35.79 -10.74
CA GLN A 477 22.64 -34.64 -11.59
C GLN A 477 24.14 -34.58 -11.91
N HIS A 478 24.44 -34.00 -13.07
CA HIS A 478 25.78 -33.55 -13.46
C HIS A 478 25.90 -32.03 -13.19
N ILE A 479 27.06 -31.55 -12.73
CA ILE A 479 27.25 -30.17 -12.23
C ILE A 479 28.51 -29.53 -12.81
N GLU A 480 28.38 -28.35 -13.41
CA GLU A 480 29.49 -27.46 -13.77
C GLU A 480 29.90 -26.56 -12.59
N ALA A 481 31.09 -26.77 -12.04
CA ALA A 481 31.59 -26.16 -10.82
C ALA A 481 32.25 -24.79 -11.05
N ASN A 482 31.44 -23.73 -11.13
CA ASN A 482 31.87 -22.33 -10.96
C ASN A 482 30.74 -21.46 -10.41
N TYR A 483 30.45 -21.58 -9.10
CA TYR A 483 29.37 -20.85 -8.43
C TYR A 483 29.91 -19.97 -7.29
N PRO A 484 29.74 -18.63 -7.34
CA PRO A 484 29.99 -17.77 -6.18
C PRO A 484 28.84 -17.88 -5.18
N LEU A 485 29.14 -17.96 -3.88
CA LEU A 485 28.15 -18.20 -2.82
C LEU A 485 27.10 -17.08 -2.66
N ASP A 486 27.35 -15.88 -3.18
CA ASP A 486 26.40 -14.77 -3.20
C ASP A 486 25.25 -14.96 -4.23
N SER A 487 24.19 -15.69 -3.88
CA SER A 487 22.80 -15.24 -4.14
C SER A 487 21.71 -16.16 -3.59
N ASP A 488 20.63 -15.56 -3.06
CA ASP A 488 19.31 -16.18 -2.81
C ASP A 488 18.56 -16.60 -4.10
N SER A 489 19.28 -17.01 -5.16
CA SER A 489 18.69 -17.23 -6.48
C SER A 489 18.68 -18.70 -6.92
N GLU A 490 17.55 -19.36 -6.65
CA GLU A 490 17.16 -20.67 -7.21
C GLU A 490 17.31 -20.74 -8.76
N THR A 491 17.26 -19.56 -9.40
CA THR A 491 17.44 -19.34 -10.84
C THR A 491 18.90 -19.25 -11.31
N ALA A 492 19.90 -19.35 -10.42
CA ALA A 492 21.31 -19.50 -10.80
C ALA A 492 21.78 -20.96 -10.72
N TYR A 493 21.42 -21.69 -9.66
CA TYR A 493 21.66 -23.15 -9.52
C TYR A 493 21.17 -23.94 -10.75
N LYS A 494 19.94 -23.63 -11.20
CA LYS A 494 19.27 -24.22 -12.38
C LYS A 494 19.90 -23.85 -13.75
N ARG A 495 21.12 -23.30 -13.77
CA ARG A 495 21.90 -23.06 -15.01
C ARG A 495 23.23 -23.80 -15.05
N ILE A 496 23.65 -24.40 -13.93
CA ILE A 496 24.95 -25.10 -13.80
C ILE A 496 24.79 -26.57 -13.38
N ALA A 497 23.62 -26.96 -12.87
CA ALA A 497 23.23 -28.35 -12.73
C ALA A 497 22.42 -28.79 -13.96
N GLU A 498 22.67 -29.99 -14.45
CA GLU A 498 21.87 -30.70 -15.45
C GLU A 498 20.99 -31.76 -14.74
N PRO A 499 19.76 -31.40 -14.30
CA PRO A 499 18.87 -32.30 -13.55
C PRO A 499 18.15 -33.34 -14.44
N ASP A 500 18.44 -33.37 -15.74
CA ASP A 500 17.98 -34.39 -16.69
C ASP A 500 19.05 -35.48 -16.94
N TRP A 501 20.18 -35.47 -16.21
CA TRP A 501 21.27 -36.45 -16.33
C TRP A 501 20.96 -37.72 -15.54
N ASP A 502 20.77 -38.85 -16.23
CA ASP A 502 20.57 -40.17 -15.61
C ASP A 502 21.93 -40.88 -15.41
N SER A 503 22.31 -41.13 -14.16
CA SER A 503 23.51 -41.90 -13.79
C SER A 503 23.51 -43.35 -14.26
N ARG A 504 22.34 -43.89 -14.64
CA ARG A 504 22.07 -45.33 -14.87
C ARG A 504 22.46 -46.23 -13.69
N ALA A 505 22.61 -45.67 -12.48
CA ALA A 505 23.05 -46.41 -11.31
C ALA A 505 22.02 -47.49 -10.89
N GLN A 506 22.51 -48.71 -10.68
CA GLN A 506 21.69 -49.76 -10.07
C GLN A 506 21.75 -49.59 -8.57
N VAL A 507 20.62 -49.26 -7.94
CA VAL A 507 20.52 -49.00 -6.50
C VAL A 507 19.57 -49.99 -5.83
N LYS A 508 19.99 -50.52 -4.67
CA LYS A 508 19.14 -51.26 -3.72
C LYS A 508 19.44 -50.85 -2.29
N THR A 509 18.44 -50.98 -1.44
CA THR A 509 18.54 -50.73 0.00
C THR A 509 17.87 -51.84 0.79
N GLN A 510 18.31 -52.00 2.04
CA GLN A 510 17.67 -52.86 3.05
C GLN A 510 17.50 -52.05 4.33
N ILE A 511 16.35 -52.22 4.99
CA ILE A 511 15.99 -51.55 6.26
C ILE A 511 15.84 -52.63 7.32
N THR A 512 16.64 -52.55 8.39
CA THR A 512 16.58 -53.40 9.60
C THR A 512 16.16 -52.56 10.82
N PRO A 513 15.99 -53.14 12.02
CA PRO A 513 15.75 -52.35 13.24
C PRO A 513 16.94 -51.50 13.73
N THR A 514 18.15 -51.71 13.22
CA THR A 514 19.40 -51.11 13.75
C THR A 514 20.21 -50.31 12.72
N PHE A 515 19.99 -50.55 11.43
CA PHE A 515 20.60 -49.80 10.34
C PHE A 515 19.72 -49.85 9.08
N TRP A 516 20.03 -48.99 8.12
CA TRP A 516 19.77 -49.29 6.72
C TRP A 516 21.08 -49.45 5.96
N SER A 517 21.04 -50.19 4.86
CA SER A 517 22.17 -50.35 3.94
C SER A 517 21.78 -49.90 2.54
N VAL A 518 22.77 -49.46 1.78
CA VAL A 518 22.65 -49.14 0.35
C VAL A 518 23.78 -49.80 -0.43
N GLU A 519 23.43 -50.35 -1.58
CA GLU A 519 24.34 -50.86 -2.60
C GLU A 519 24.10 -50.10 -3.90
N VAL A 520 25.19 -49.63 -4.52
CA VAL A 520 25.19 -48.91 -5.78
C VAL A 520 26.21 -49.55 -6.73
N ALA A 521 25.76 -49.94 -7.92
CA ALA A 521 26.64 -50.16 -9.07
C ALA A 521 26.49 -48.98 -10.04
N LEU A 522 27.47 -48.08 -10.03
CA LEU A 522 27.50 -46.85 -10.82
C LEU A 522 28.30 -47.10 -12.12
N PRO A 523 27.68 -47.09 -13.32
CA PRO A 523 28.37 -47.45 -14.56
C PRO A 523 29.47 -46.45 -14.91
N ARG A 524 30.68 -46.96 -15.11
CA ARG A 524 31.86 -46.15 -15.45
C ARG A 524 31.71 -45.45 -16.80
N ASP A 525 30.95 -46.02 -17.74
CA ASP A 525 30.72 -45.47 -19.07
C ASP A 525 29.81 -44.22 -19.10
N VAL A 526 29.19 -43.85 -17.96
CA VAL A 526 28.52 -42.55 -17.78
C VAL A 526 29.50 -41.50 -17.22
N LEU A 527 30.52 -41.93 -16.47
CA LEU A 527 31.49 -41.07 -15.79
C LEU A 527 32.73 -40.75 -16.64
N GLU A 528 33.25 -41.73 -17.40
CA GLU A 528 34.56 -41.65 -18.04
C GLU A 528 34.51 -41.23 -19.52
N SER A 529 35.29 -40.19 -19.84
CA SER A 529 35.92 -40.02 -21.15
C SER A 529 37.45 -39.94 -21.07
N SER A 530 38.02 -40.12 -19.88
CA SER A 530 39.45 -39.98 -19.58
C SER A 530 40.06 -41.30 -19.08
N SER A 531 41.39 -41.43 -19.14
CA SER A 531 42.12 -42.62 -18.66
C SER A 531 42.79 -42.39 -17.29
N LEU A 532 42.17 -41.58 -16.42
CA LEU A 532 42.76 -41.18 -15.14
C LEU A 532 42.37 -42.15 -14.01
N LYS A 533 43.38 -42.62 -13.26
CA LYS A 533 43.21 -43.54 -12.12
C LYS A 533 42.99 -42.86 -10.77
N ASN A 534 43.05 -41.53 -10.69
CA ASN A 534 42.80 -40.75 -9.48
C ASN A 534 41.54 -39.91 -9.69
N TRP A 535 40.48 -40.17 -8.93
CA TRP A 535 39.22 -39.42 -8.98
C TRP A 535 39.04 -38.67 -7.66
N ARG A 536 38.38 -37.49 -7.65
CA ARG A 536 37.87 -36.94 -6.39
C ARG A 536 36.56 -37.61 -6.04
N PHE A 537 36.33 -37.80 -4.76
CA PHE A 537 35.20 -38.54 -4.23
C PHE A 537 34.80 -38.00 -2.85
N ASN A 538 33.51 -37.98 -2.56
CA ASN A 538 33.05 -37.79 -1.19
C ASN A 538 31.76 -38.58 -0.92
N LEU A 539 31.57 -38.92 0.35
CA LEU A 539 30.29 -39.38 0.89
C LEU A 539 29.89 -38.42 2.00
N HIS A 540 28.67 -37.90 1.88
CA HIS A 540 27.98 -37.11 2.89
C HIS A 540 26.76 -37.89 3.36
N ARG A 541 26.62 -38.11 4.67
CA ARG A 541 25.38 -38.61 5.29
C ARG A 541 24.64 -37.45 5.93
N LYS A 542 23.36 -37.37 5.62
CA LYS A 542 22.39 -36.44 6.18
C LYS A 542 21.41 -37.17 7.09
N ILE A 543 21.16 -36.61 8.27
CA ILE A 543 20.11 -37.06 9.20
C ILE A 543 19.25 -35.86 9.54
N GLN A 544 17.94 -35.97 9.33
CA GLN A 544 16.96 -34.94 9.59
C GLN A 544 16.58 -34.92 11.08
N GLY A 545 16.55 -33.74 11.69
CA GLY A 545 16.22 -33.60 13.10
C GLY A 545 14.77 -33.91 13.43
N SER A 546 14.54 -34.60 14.54
CA SER A 546 13.23 -34.87 15.13
C SER A 546 13.09 -34.21 16.50
N SER A 547 11.92 -34.33 17.15
CA SER A 547 11.75 -33.88 18.54
C SER A 547 12.60 -34.62 19.57
N SER A 548 13.24 -35.73 19.20
CA SER A 548 14.13 -36.54 20.05
C SER A 548 15.50 -36.83 19.41
N LYS A 549 15.86 -36.14 18.33
CA LYS A 549 17.12 -36.33 17.61
C LYS A 549 17.57 -35.03 16.95
N ALA A 550 18.83 -34.65 17.11
CA ALA A 550 19.39 -33.50 16.39
C ALA A 550 19.58 -33.83 14.90
N THR A 551 19.52 -32.81 14.04
CA THR A 551 19.99 -32.91 12.65
C THR A 551 21.50 -33.15 12.65
N GLU A 552 21.98 -34.10 11.86
CA GLU A 552 23.41 -34.47 11.81
C GLU A 552 23.91 -34.50 10.36
N TYR A 553 25.08 -33.90 10.11
CA TYR A 553 25.75 -33.87 8.82
C TYR A 553 27.16 -34.43 8.99
N SER A 554 27.45 -35.57 8.37
CA SER A 554 28.74 -36.23 8.52
C SER A 554 29.33 -36.65 7.18
N TYR A 555 30.65 -36.60 7.09
CA TYR A 555 31.41 -36.69 5.85
C TYR A 555 32.56 -37.68 5.98
N TRP A 556 32.90 -38.35 4.87
CA TRP A 556 34.19 -39.02 4.73
C TRP A 556 35.33 -38.00 4.55
N SER A 557 35.09 -36.91 3.81
CA SER A 557 35.98 -35.75 3.71
C SER A 557 35.24 -34.46 4.10
N PRO A 558 35.49 -33.89 5.29
CA PRO A 558 34.78 -32.70 5.77
C PRO A 558 35.05 -31.42 4.97
N THR A 559 34.02 -30.57 4.90
CA THR A 559 34.05 -29.27 4.23
C THR A 559 34.71 -28.18 5.05
N TYR A 560 34.54 -28.21 6.38
CA TYR A 560 34.91 -27.18 7.36
C TYR A 560 34.09 -25.89 7.28
N ASP A 561 32.82 -25.99 6.87
CA ASP A 561 31.85 -24.88 6.87
C ASP A 561 30.89 -24.98 8.07
N GLU A 562 30.99 -24.03 9.03
CA GLU A 562 30.06 -23.91 10.17
C GLU A 562 28.73 -23.22 9.80
N LEU A 563 28.69 -22.45 8.71
CA LEU A 563 27.51 -21.71 8.25
C LEU A 563 26.62 -22.57 7.34
N GLN A 564 27.24 -23.41 6.50
CA GLN A 564 26.56 -24.34 5.59
C GLN A 564 27.02 -25.81 5.75
N PRO A 565 27.00 -26.41 6.96
CA PRO A 565 27.46 -27.79 7.21
C PRO A 565 26.62 -28.86 6.48
N TRP A 566 25.51 -28.45 5.86
CA TRP A 566 24.58 -29.25 5.06
C TRP A 566 24.89 -29.27 3.55
N TRP A 567 25.95 -28.58 3.11
CA TRP A 567 26.27 -28.33 1.70
C TRP A 567 27.53 -29.10 1.26
N PRO A 568 27.40 -30.25 0.57
CA PRO A 568 28.54 -31.11 0.24
C PRO A 568 29.38 -30.64 -0.96
N HIS A 569 28.95 -29.57 -1.62
CA HIS A 569 29.35 -29.21 -3.00
C HIS A 569 30.73 -28.53 -3.14
N TRP A 570 31.58 -28.56 -2.10
CA TRP A 570 32.94 -27.99 -2.12
C TRP A 570 33.93 -28.97 -2.78
N SER A 571 34.05 -28.91 -4.11
CA SER A 571 34.84 -29.87 -4.91
C SER A 571 36.32 -29.97 -4.53
N ASP A 572 36.96 -28.88 -4.10
CA ASP A 572 38.36 -28.87 -3.64
C ASP A 572 38.56 -29.45 -2.23
N ARG A 573 37.46 -29.76 -1.50
CA ARG A 573 37.47 -30.48 -0.23
C ARG A 573 37.21 -31.99 -0.37
N MET A 574 36.90 -32.48 -1.57
CA MET A 574 36.67 -33.91 -1.80
C MET A 574 37.95 -34.72 -1.60
N GLY A 575 37.83 -35.93 -1.02
CA GLY A 575 38.94 -36.86 -0.89
C GLY A 575 39.33 -37.48 -2.25
N ILE A 576 40.44 -38.21 -2.30
CA ILE A 576 40.94 -38.81 -3.55
C ILE A 576 40.87 -40.34 -3.49
N ILE A 577 40.14 -40.96 -4.41
CA ILE A 577 40.15 -42.41 -4.61
C ILE A 577 41.12 -42.78 -5.74
N ARG A 578 41.81 -43.92 -5.61
CA ARG A 578 42.76 -44.42 -6.62
C ARG A 578 42.42 -45.85 -7.05
N LEU A 579 42.14 -46.06 -8.34
CA LEU A 579 41.73 -47.37 -8.87
C LEU A 579 42.94 -48.31 -9.06
N ALA A 580 43.11 -49.24 -8.12
CA ALA A 580 44.27 -50.13 -8.02
C ALA A 580 44.03 -51.50 -8.68
N GLU A 581 45.02 -51.97 -9.46
CA GLU A 581 44.99 -53.28 -10.17
C GLU A 581 45.33 -54.49 -9.28
N LYS A 582 45.70 -54.25 -8.02
CA LYS A 582 45.99 -55.30 -7.03
C LYS A 582 44.95 -55.25 -5.92
N GLU A 583 44.66 -56.41 -5.36
CA GLU A 583 43.99 -56.55 -4.07
C GLU A 583 44.80 -55.84 -2.97
N HIS A 584 44.15 -55.46 -1.88
CA HIS A 584 44.72 -54.58 -0.85
C HIS A 584 45.74 -55.31 0.04
N SER A 585 47.01 -55.35 -0.37
CA SER A 585 48.13 -55.86 0.42
C SER A 585 48.84 -54.76 1.21
N GLU A 586 49.13 -55.03 2.49
CA GLU A 586 49.62 -54.07 3.50
C GLU A 586 48.52 -53.07 3.97
N SER A 587 48.35 -52.78 5.27
CA SER A 587 49.19 -53.11 6.43
C SER A 587 48.54 -54.07 7.44
N ALA A 588 49.15 -55.25 7.63
CA ALA A 588 48.99 -56.09 8.82
C ALA A 588 50.38 -56.50 9.32
N GLN A 589 50.98 -55.69 10.22
CA GLN A 589 52.21 -56.08 10.91
C GLN A 589 51.85 -56.85 12.18
N GLY A 590 52.08 -58.17 12.13
CA GLY A 590 51.42 -59.15 13.00
C GLY A 590 50.10 -59.60 12.34
N PHE A 591 49.86 -60.89 12.07
CA PHE A 591 50.43 -62.10 12.65
C PHE A 591 51.04 -63.07 11.63
N GLU A 592 51.85 -64.00 12.10
CA GLU A 592 52.26 -65.20 11.35
C GLU A 592 51.13 -66.25 11.41
N PHE A 593 50.87 -66.94 10.29
CA PHE A 593 49.88 -68.02 10.11
C PHE A 593 48.42 -67.68 10.50
N ALA A 594 47.56 -67.50 9.49
CA ALA A 594 46.13 -67.63 9.67
C ALA A 594 45.78 -69.12 9.87
N GLU A 595 45.12 -69.46 10.98
CA GLU A 595 44.70 -70.84 11.27
C GLU A 595 43.54 -71.23 10.35
N GLN A 596 43.81 -72.16 9.43
CA GLN A 596 42.82 -72.77 8.55
C GLN A 596 42.43 -74.16 9.07
N PHE A 597 41.13 -74.44 9.11
CA PHE A 597 40.59 -75.68 9.67
C PHE A 597 39.51 -76.27 8.77
N SER A 598 39.43 -77.60 8.74
CA SER A 598 38.43 -78.35 7.99
C SER A 598 37.21 -78.65 8.88
N ILE A 599 36.02 -78.38 8.37
CA ILE A 599 34.76 -78.59 9.09
C ILE A 599 34.47 -80.10 9.16
N ALA A 600 34.51 -80.68 10.36
CA ALA A 600 34.13 -82.08 10.57
C ALA A 600 32.60 -82.26 10.67
N ALA A 601 31.92 -81.31 11.31
CA ALA A 601 30.47 -81.21 11.41
C ALA A 601 30.03 -79.77 11.70
N ILE A 602 28.76 -79.46 11.43
CA ILE A 602 28.12 -78.18 11.77
C ILE A 602 26.98 -78.49 12.75
N GLU A 603 27.10 -77.99 13.97
CA GLU A 603 26.15 -78.19 15.07
C GLU A 603 25.52 -76.83 15.43
N VAL A 604 24.19 -76.73 15.36
CA VAL A 604 23.44 -75.53 15.79
C VAL A 604 22.71 -75.85 17.09
N GLU A 605 22.92 -75.04 18.11
CA GLU A 605 22.33 -75.19 19.44
C GLU A 605 21.52 -73.93 19.84
N GLY A 606 20.39 -74.11 20.51
CA GLY A 606 19.55 -73.02 21.02
C GLY A 606 18.39 -72.59 20.12
N ASN A 607 18.31 -73.09 18.87
CA ASN A 607 17.14 -72.91 18.02
C ASN A 607 16.02 -73.90 18.41
N SER A 608 14.78 -73.40 18.55
CA SER A 608 13.62 -74.11 19.09
C SER A 608 12.33 -73.86 18.30
N GLU A 609 12.12 -72.65 17.77
CA GLU A 609 11.03 -72.27 16.87
C GLU A 609 11.48 -72.14 15.40
N ILE A 610 12.77 -71.95 15.15
CA ILE A 610 13.39 -71.92 13.83
C ILE A 610 13.98 -73.30 13.53
N PRO A 611 13.49 -74.04 12.51
CA PRO A 611 14.03 -75.36 12.17
C PRO A 611 15.50 -75.30 11.77
N THR A 612 16.33 -76.22 12.26
CA THR A 612 17.77 -76.25 11.95
C THR A 612 18.06 -76.31 10.44
N SER A 613 17.16 -76.89 9.62
CA SER A 613 17.28 -76.86 8.16
C SER A 613 17.17 -75.46 7.56
N GLU A 614 16.33 -74.58 8.13
CA GLU A 614 16.18 -73.17 7.72
C GLU A 614 17.44 -72.34 8.06
N LEU A 615 18.30 -72.86 8.94
CA LEU A 615 19.59 -72.27 9.32
C LEU A 615 20.77 -72.88 8.55
N LEU A 616 20.73 -74.19 8.28
CA LEU A 616 21.69 -74.85 7.38
C LEU A 616 21.56 -74.34 5.93
N GLU A 617 20.37 -73.95 5.49
CA GLU A 617 20.15 -73.23 4.21
C GLU A 617 20.83 -71.84 4.18
N LYS A 618 21.27 -71.31 5.32
CA LYS A 618 21.96 -70.01 5.46
C LYS A 618 23.47 -70.11 5.70
N ILE A 619 24.01 -71.32 5.85
CA ILE A 619 25.45 -71.54 6.03
C ILE A 619 26.00 -72.05 4.69
N PRO A 620 26.92 -71.31 4.02
CA PRO A 620 27.42 -71.71 2.70
C PRO A 620 28.36 -72.92 2.78
N PHE A 621 28.95 -73.17 3.95
CA PHE A 621 29.93 -74.22 4.20
C PHE A 621 29.29 -75.60 4.41
N GLN A 622 30.00 -76.65 4.05
CA GLN A 622 29.64 -78.05 4.24
C GLN A 622 30.72 -78.81 5.04
N PRO A 623 30.38 -79.94 5.68
CA PRO A 623 31.38 -80.84 6.26
C PRO A 623 32.38 -81.32 5.20
N GLY A 624 33.66 -81.03 5.43
CA GLY A 624 34.77 -81.24 4.50
C GLY A 624 35.46 -79.95 4.04
N ASP A 625 34.73 -78.83 4.00
CA ASP A 625 35.28 -77.54 3.54
C ASP A 625 36.38 -77.04 4.49
N ILE A 626 37.37 -76.34 3.93
CA ILE A 626 38.45 -75.66 4.67
C ILE A 626 38.07 -74.19 4.75
N ILE A 627 38.01 -73.65 5.98
CA ILE A 627 37.61 -72.26 6.23
C ILE A 627 38.57 -71.54 7.18
N SER A 628 38.48 -70.21 7.23
CA SER A 628 39.27 -69.33 8.08
C SER A 628 38.48 -68.65 9.22
N VAL A 629 39.20 -67.97 10.11
CA VAL A 629 38.63 -67.18 11.21
C VAL A 629 37.84 -65.96 10.69
N GLU A 630 38.24 -65.39 9.55
CA GLU A 630 37.50 -64.33 8.86
C GLU A 630 36.14 -64.83 8.34
N GLU A 631 36.08 -66.05 7.81
CA GLU A 631 34.83 -66.67 7.32
C GLU A 631 33.87 -67.02 8.46
N LEU A 632 34.37 -67.42 9.63
CA LEU A 632 33.53 -67.53 10.84
C LEU A 632 33.02 -66.17 11.34
N SER A 633 33.89 -65.15 11.29
CA SER A 633 33.54 -63.78 11.68
C SER A 633 32.52 -63.15 10.72
N TRP A 634 32.56 -63.55 9.44
CA TRP A 634 31.56 -63.25 8.43
C TRP A 634 30.22 -63.94 8.75
N LEU A 635 30.23 -65.25 9.05
CA LEU A 635 29.01 -66.02 9.31
C LEU A 635 28.25 -65.51 10.54
N SER A 636 28.96 -65.09 11.60
CA SER A 636 28.32 -64.46 12.78
C SER A 636 27.55 -63.21 12.38
N ARG A 637 28.17 -62.34 11.57
CA ARG A 637 27.58 -61.09 11.09
C ARG A 637 26.37 -61.31 10.16
N GLU A 638 26.39 -62.31 9.29
CA GLU A 638 25.22 -62.69 8.47
C GLU A 638 24.06 -63.16 9.37
N PHE A 639 24.34 -63.97 10.40
CA PHE A 639 23.30 -64.43 11.35
C PHE A 639 22.77 -63.30 12.25
N GLU A 640 23.63 -62.38 12.68
CA GLU A 640 23.25 -61.14 13.37
C GLU A 640 22.37 -60.23 12.49
N ALA A 641 22.67 -60.14 11.18
CA ALA A 641 21.94 -59.31 10.21
C ALA A 641 20.52 -59.80 9.89
N LEU A 642 20.20 -61.08 10.16
CA LEU A 642 18.86 -61.64 9.98
C LEU A 642 17.83 -61.11 10.98
N ASP A 643 18.25 -60.56 12.12
CA ASP A 643 17.37 -60.14 13.23
C ASP A 643 16.44 -61.27 13.77
N TRP A 644 16.75 -62.52 13.42
CA TRP A 644 16.06 -63.72 13.91
C TRP A 644 16.53 -64.15 15.31
N PHE A 645 17.61 -63.52 15.81
CA PHE A 645 18.30 -63.88 17.03
C PHE A 645 18.64 -62.63 17.85
N SER A 646 18.59 -62.77 19.17
CA SER A 646 18.98 -61.75 20.15
C SER A 646 20.43 -61.89 20.65
N ASP A 647 21.04 -63.05 20.38
CA ASP A 647 22.45 -63.37 20.65
C ASP A 647 22.87 -64.49 19.70
N VAL A 648 24.06 -64.39 19.11
CA VAL A 648 24.66 -65.35 18.18
C VAL A 648 26.12 -65.52 18.58
N ARG A 649 26.57 -66.77 18.77
CA ARG A 649 27.95 -67.07 19.14
C ARG A 649 28.44 -68.27 18.37
N ILE A 650 29.41 -68.02 17.51
CA ILE A 650 30.08 -69.06 16.71
C ILE A 650 31.39 -69.43 17.38
N GLY A 651 31.67 -70.74 17.48
CA GLY A 651 32.91 -71.26 18.04
C GLY A 651 33.27 -72.62 17.44
N THR A 652 34.52 -73.02 17.65
CA THR A 652 35.08 -74.31 17.20
C THR A 652 35.39 -75.21 18.40
N SER A 653 35.45 -76.53 18.17
CA SER A 653 35.90 -77.48 19.20
C SER A 653 36.72 -78.64 18.65
N ASP A 654 37.80 -78.93 19.36
CA ASP A 654 38.76 -80.04 19.26
C ASP A 654 38.12 -81.45 19.26
N VAL A 655 38.74 -82.53 18.73
CA VAL A 655 39.95 -82.71 17.89
C VAL A 655 39.88 -84.10 17.26
N ILE A 656 40.45 -84.27 16.06
CA ILE A 656 41.19 -85.51 15.68
C ILE A 656 42.44 -85.11 14.88
N GLU A 657 43.63 -85.49 15.36
CA GLU A 657 44.83 -85.60 14.51
C GLU A 657 44.74 -86.91 13.72
N GLU A 658 44.75 -86.85 12.39
CA GLU A 658 45.04 -88.01 11.54
C GLU A 658 46.47 -87.90 11.01
N GLU A 659 47.36 -88.78 11.46
CA GLU A 659 48.69 -88.94 10.86
C GLU A 659 48.55 -89.44 9.41
N VAL A 660 48.55 -88.52 8.44
CA VAL A 660 48.63 -88.87 7.01
C VAL A 660 50.04 -89.34 6.68
N VAL A 661 50.25 -90.64 6.74
CA VAL A 661 51.48 -91.31 6.28
C VAL A 661 51.35 -91.67 4.80
N GLU A 662 51.99 -90.90 3.91
CA GLU A 662 52.24 -91.31 2.52
C GLU A 662 53.74 -91.34 2.18
N GLU A 663 54.13 -92.28 1.33
CA GLU A 663 55.53 -92.48 0.92
C GLU A 663 55.93 -91.58 -0.26
N GLY A 664 56.68 -90.51 0.01
CA GLY A 664 57.61 -89.92 -0.95
C GLY A 664 57.10 -88.77 -1.82
N GLY A 665 57.09 -87.56 -1.27
CA GLY A 665 57.00 -86.30 -2.01
C GLY A 665 57.68 -85.14 -1.27
N GLU A 666 58.38 -84.25 -1.96
CA GLU A 666 59.16 -83.17 -1.33
C GLU A 666 58.31 -81.94 -1.00
N SER A 667 57.52 -82.01 0.08
CA SER A 667 56.99 -80.84 0.81
C SER A 667 56.52 -81.26 2.22
N PRO A 668 56.62 -80.37 3.24
CA PRO A 668 56.05 -80.66 4.56
C PRO A 668 54.51 -80.62 4.50
N PRO A 669 53.80 -81.50 5.23
CA PRO A 669 52.34 -81.42 5.33
C PRO A 669 51.93 -80.19 6.15
N ILE A 670 50.88 -79.50 5.68
CA ILE A 670 50.20 -78.46 6.48
C ILE A 670 49.20 -79.18 7.39
N PRO A 671 49.22 -78.99 8.72
CA PRO A 671 48.26 -79.60 9.62
C PRO A 671 46.89 -78.94 9.49
N THR A 672 45.99 -79.51 8.68
CA THR A 672 44.58 -79.10 8.63
C THR A 672 43.84 -79.69 9.84
N PHE A 673 43.62 -78.89 10.87
CA PHE A 673 42.83 -79.28 12.03
C PHE A 673 41.38 -79.59 11.62
N LYS A 674 40.85 -80.75 12.02
CA LYS A 674 39.42 -81.07 11.90
C LYS A 674 38.68 -80.58 13.14
N VAL A 675 37.74 -79.64 12.96
CA VAL A 675 36.97 -79.03 14.05
C VAL A 675 35.47 -79.17 13.81
N ASN A 676 34.69 -79.28 14.89
CA ASN A 676 33.25 -79.08 14.80
C ASN A 676 32.94 -77.58 14.88
N LEU A 677 32.12 -77.08 13.95
CA LEU A 677 31.60 -75.72 13.94
C LEU A 677 30.33 -75.69 14.80
N ARG A 678 30.37 -74.96 15.93
CA ARG A 678 29.25 -74.83 16.86
C ARG A 678 28.67 -73.43 16.82
N ILE A 679 27.38 -73.34 16.50
CA ILE A 679 26.63 -72.09 16.37
C ILE A 679 25.56 -72.05 17.47
N TYR A 680 25.83 -71.29 18.52
CA TYR A 680 24.89 -71.05 19.61
C TYR A 680 24.03 -69.83 19.29
N VAL A 681 22.70 -69.98 19.32
CA VAL A 681 21.75 -68.89 19.04
C VAL A 681 20.71 -68.74 20.14
N THR A 682 20.26 -67.50 20.38
CA THR A 682 19.10 -67.19 21.23
C THR A 682 18.03 -66.54 20.38
N GLU A 683 16.96 -67.27 20.07
CA GLU A 683 15.90 -66.83 19.14
C GLU A 683 15.22 -65.53 19.58
N ALA A 684 15.00 -64.62 18.63
CA ALA A 684 14.15 -63.46 18.77
C ALA A 684 12.70 -63.79 18.36
N PRO A 685 11.69 -63.01 18.79
CA PRO A 685 10.30 -63.19 18.34
C PRO A 685 10.17 -63.00 16.83
N THR A 686 10.10 -64.10 16.07
CA THR A 686 9.93 -64.11 14.62
C THR A 686 8.56 -64.65 14.21
N SER A 687 8.19 -64.47 12.94
CA SER A 687 7.02 -65.13 12.35
C SER A 687 7.24 -65.40 10.87
N ARG A 688 6.82 -66.59 10.42
CA ARG A 688 7.00 -67.07 9.04
C ARG A 688 5.67 -67.03 8.28
N PHE A 689 5.65 -66.34 7.14
CA PHE A 689 4.46 -66.10 6.31
C PHE A 689 4.74 -66.33 4.82
N ILE A 690 3.79 -66.95 4.13
CA ILE A 690 3.88 -67.32 2.70
C ILE A 690 3.25 -66.27 1.77
N GLY A 691 2.73 -65.19 2.34
CA GLY A 691 2.05 -64.12 1.62
C GLY A 691 1.85 -62.90 2.50
N ILE A 692 1.75 -61.74 1.86
CA ILE A 692 1.52 -60.45 2.53
C ILE A 692 0.31 -59.80 1.85
N ASN A 693 -0.63 -59.30 2.63
CA ASN A 693 -1.78 -58.53 2.20
C ASN A 693 -1.68 -57.12 2.79
N ILE A 694 -1.81 -56.08 1.97
CA ILE A 694 -1.87 -54.68 2.41
C ILE A 694 -3.25 -54.15 2.02
N HIS A 695 -3.97 -53.53 2.95
CA HIS A 695 -5.32 -53.02 2.71
C HIS A 695 -5.58 -51.65 3.34
N ARG A 696 -6.70 -51.04 2.93
CA ARG A 696 -7.12 -49.65 3.22
C ARG A 696 -6.19 -48.54 2.69
N ASN A 697 -5.02 -48.88 2.16
CA ASN A 697 -4.12 -48.00 1.43
C ASN A 697 -4.72 -47.52 0.09
N ARG A 698 -5.14 -46.25 0.02
CA ARG A 698 -5.68 -45.61 -1.20
C ARG A 698 -4.65 -44.68 -1.84
N TYR A 699 -3.82 -44.02 -1.03
CA TYR A 699 -2.82 -43.05 -1.50
C TYR A 699 -1.59 -43.74 -2.09
N PHE A 700 -0.90 -44.59 -1.33
CA PHE A 700 0.21 -45.41 -1.84
C PHE A 700 -0.27 -46.80 -2.26
N ILE A 701 0.07 -47.22 -3.49
CA ILE A 701 -0.31 -48.54 -4.01
C ILE A 701 0.49 -49.67 -3.36
N SER A 702 -0.16 -50.83 -3.18
CA SER A 702 0.43 -51.97 -2.45
C SER A 702 1.73 -52.54 -3.06
N PRO A 703 2.00 -52.48 -4.39
CA PRO A 703 3.30 -52.86 -4.95
C PRO A 703 4.44 -51.91 -4.54
N PHE A 704 4.19 -50.60 -4.51
CA PHE A 704 5.19 -49.59 -4.11
C PHE A 704 5.63 -49.82 -2.66
N LEU A 705 4.67 -49.95 -1.73
CA LEU A 705 4.95 -50.17 -0.31
C LEU A 705 5.77 -51.45 -0.05
N ARG A 706 5.61 -52.49 -0.88
CA ARG A 706 6.40 -53.72 -0.77
C ARG A 706 7.85 -53.54 -1.22
N ALA A 707 8.05 -52.80 -2.31
CA ALA A 707 9.38 -52.52 -2.84
C ALA A 707 10.14 -51.57 -1.92
N ALA A 708 9.55 -50.42 -1.57
CA ALA A 708 10.16 -49.37 -0.77
C ALA A 708 10.63 -49.85 0.62
N PHE A 709 9.82 -50.67 1.30
CA PHE A 709 10.13 -51.14 2.66
C PHE A 709 10.64 -52.60 2.70
N GLY A 710 11.03 -53.17 1.55
CA GLY A 710 11.60 -54.51 1.47
C GLY A 710 10.73 -55.60 2.10
N LEU A 711 9.42 -55.57 1.86
CA LEU A 711 8.45 -56.53 2.42
C LEU A 711 8.45 -57.83 1.60
N LYS A 712 9.52 -58.62 1.77
CA LYS A 712 9.73 -59.95 1.17
C LYS A 712 8.92 -61.02 1.94
N GLN A 713 8.49 -62.10 1.27
CA GLN A 713 7.88 -63.26 1.93
C GLN A 713 8.95 -64.14 2.59
N GLY A 714 8.66 -64.78 3.72
CA GLY A 714 9.67 -65.55 4.47
C GLY A 714 9.45 -65.48 5.98
N ARG A 715 10.54 -65.38 6.74
CA ARG A 715 10.55 -65.14 8.18
C ARG A 715 11.11 -63.73 8.45
N ALA A 716 10.39 -62.97 9.27
CA ALA A 716 10.75 -61.63 9.73
C ALA A 716 10.66 -61.59 11.27
N SER A 717 11.37 -60.65 11.91
CA SER A 717 11.16 -60.38 13.33
C SER A 717 9.93 -59.50 13.56
N ILE A 718 9.35 -59.55 14.75
CA ILE A 718 8.26 -58.63 15.12
C ILE A 718 8.75 -57.17 15.15
N GLU A 719 10.02 -56.92 15.48
CA GLU A 719 10.57 -55.57 15.56
C GLU A 719 10.93 -54.97 14.19
N GLU A 720 11.35 -55.80 13.24
CA GLU A 720 11.46 -55.46 11.82
C GLU A 720 10.10 -55.01 11.27
N LEU A 721 9.04 -55.78 11.56
CA LEU A 721 7.67 -55.45 11.14
C LEU A 721 7.12 -54.20 11.85
N ASN A 722 7.37 -54.02 13.15
CA ASN A 722 7.05 -52.77 13.86
C ASN A 722 7.73 -51.57 13.20
N THR A 723 9.02 -51.70 12.89
CA THR A 723 9.84 -50.61 12.33
C THR A 723 9.33 -50.22 10.94
N LYS A 724 9.11 -51.20 10.06
CA LYS A 724 8.56 -50.97 8.73
C LYS A 724 7.13 -50.40 8.78
N CYS A 725 6.28 -50.83 9.71
CA CYS A 725 4.96 -50.24 9.91
C CYS A 725 5.03 -48.77 10.36
N GLN A 726 5.89 -48.43 11.33
CA GLN A 726 6.05 -47.05 11.80
C GLN A 726 6.60 -46.13 10.71
N LEU A 727 7.53 -46.60 9.87
CA LEU A 727 8.04 -45.81 8.74
C LEU A 727 6.97 -45.58 7.66
N ILE A 728 6.12 -46.57 7.37
CA ILE A 728 4.96 -46.38 6.49
C ILE A 728 3.99 -45.36 7.10
N GLU A 729 3.73 -45.42 8.40
CA GLU A 729 2.87 -44.47 9.13
C GLU A 729 3.40 -43.03 9.05
N ASN A 730 4.71 -42.86 9.25
CA ASN A 730 5.40 -41.57 9.16
C ASN A 730 5.33 -41.00 7.73
N LEU A 731 5.55 -41.84 6.71
CA LEU A 731 5.41 -41.47 5.30
C LEU A 731 3.98 -40.97 4.98
N TYR A 732 2.94 -41.67 5.45
CA TYR A 732 1.55 -41.19 5.30
C TYR A 732 1.33 -39.84 5.99
N ARG A 733 1.84 -39.65 7.22
CA ARG A 733 1.74 -38.37 7.94
C ARG A 733 2.43 -37.23 7.19
N HIS A 734 3.64 -37.45 6.66
CA HIS A 734 4.34 -36.40 5.91
C HIS A 734 3.57 -36.01 4.63
N HIS A 735 2.91 -36.96 3.97
CA HIS A 735 1.99 -36.70 2.86
C HIS A 735 0.64 -36.07 3.28
N GLY A 736 0.53 -35.57 4.51
CA GLY A 736 -0.57 -34.75 5.02
C GLY A 736 -1.73 -35.53 5.63
N TYR A 737 -1.59 -36.85 5.82
CA TYR A 737 -2.52 -37.68 6.56
C TYR A 737 -2.11 -37.73 8.04
N ASP A 738 -2.19 -36.57 8.71
CA ASP A 738 -1.73 -36.35 10.10
C ASP A 738 -2.22 -37.43 11.11
N LEU A 739 -3.37 -38.03 10.82
CA LEU A 739 -4.09 -38.99 11.67
C LEU A 739 -3.84 -40.46 11.28
N ALA A 740 -2.97 -40.73 10.31
CA ALA A 740 -2.73 -42.08 9.81
C ALA A 740 -2.23 -43.02 10.92
N GLN A 741 -2.64 -44.29 10.85
CA GLN A 741 -2.14 -45.36 11.69
C GLN A 741 -1.89 -46.63 10.87
N VAL A 742 -0.75 -47.29 11.11
CA VAL A 742 -0.39 -48.55 10.43
C VAL A 742 -0.21 -49.66 11.44
N THR A 743 -0.96 -50.75 11.27
CA THR A 743 -0.87 -51.92 12.15
C THR A 743 -0.61 -53.18 11.34
N HIS A 744 -0.08 -54.22 11.99
CA HIS A 744 0.12 -55.53 11.39
C HIS A 744 -0.47 -56.63 12.26
N GLN A 745 -0.97 -57.69 11.62
CA GLN A 745 -1.48 -58.89 12.29
C GLN A 745 -1.32 -60.13 11.40
N PHE A 746 -1.17 -61.30 12.01
CA PHE A 746 -1.06 -62.56 11.28
C PHE A 746 -2.44 -63.22 11.09
N SER A 747 -2.77 -63.56 9.85
CA SER A 747 -4.01 -64.22 9.47
C SER A 747 -3.69 -65.59 8.87
N GLY A 748 -3.60 -66.60 9.72
CA GLY A 748 -3.08 -67.92 9.35
C GLY A 748 -1.63 -67.80 8.89
N THR A 749 -1.35 -68.20 7.64
CA THR A 749 -0.01 -68.16 7.03
C THR A 749 0.32 -66.84 6.32
N HIS A 750 -0.54 -65.82 6.43
CA HIS A 750 -0.37 -64.54 5.75
C HIS A 750 -0.18 -63.39 6.75
N LEU A 751 0.77 -62.50 6.45
CA LEU A 751 0.89 -61.20 7.12
C LEU A 751 -0.16 -60.24 6.54
N LEU A 752 -0.90 -59.56 7.40
CA LEU A 752 -1.84 -58.50 7.03
C LEU A 752 -1.32 -57.17 7.58
N ILE A 753 -1.12 -56.19 6.70
CA ILE A 753 -0.79 -54.80 7.05
C ILE A 753 -2.01 -53.92 6.74
N ASP A 754 -2.52 -53.26 7.77
CA ASP A 754 -3.72 -52.44 7.74
C ASP A 754 -3.35 -50.97 7.89
N ILE A 755 -3.77 -50.14 6.94
CA ILE A 755 -3.45 -48.71 6.90
C ILE A 755 -4.73 -47.90 7.07
N ASP A 756 -4.98 -47.36 8.26
CA ASP A 756 -5.99 -46.33 8.43
C ASP A 756 -5.42 -44.98 8.00
N GLU A 757 -5.93 -44.43 6.91
CA GLU A 757 -5.52 -43.11 6.40
C GLU A 757 -6.04 -41.93 7.27
N GLY A 758 -6.87 -42.19 8.29
CA GLY A 758 -7.46 -41.15 9.13
C GLY A 758 -8.81 -40.67 8.58
N HIS A 759 -9.87 -41.38 8.92
CA HIS A 759 -11.24 -41.06 8.52
C HIS A 759 -11.93 -40.11 9.52
N LEU A 760 -12.90 -39.30 9.08
CA LEU A 760 -13.68 -38.40 9.95
C LEU A 760 -14.93 -39.09 10.54
N ASP A 761 -14.97 -39.21 11.86
CA ASP A 761 -16.08 -39.84 12.61
C ASP A 761 -17.21 -38.86 12.97
N ASP A 762 -16.92 -37.56 13.01
CA ASP A 762 -17.91 -36.50 13.32
C ASP A 762 -17.46 -35.16 12.73
N ILE A 763 -18.42 -34.29 12.41
CA ILE A 763 -18.19 -32.93 11.88
C ILE A 763 -19.05 -31.96 12.69
N ARG A 764 -18.40 -31.12 13.51
CA ARG A 764 -19.05 -30.18 14.42
C ARG A 764 -18.87 -28.74 13.94
N PHE A 765 -19.95 -27.99 14.03
CA PHE A 765 -19.95 -26.55 13.79
C PHE A 765 -20.23 -25.81 15.09
N SER A 766 -19.58 -24.67 15.28
CA SER A 766 -19.79 -23.75 16.40
C SER A 766 -19.80 -22.29 15.94
N GLY A 767 -20.33 -21.39 16.77
CA GLY A 767 -20.52 -19.97 16.43
C GLY A 767 -21.68 -19.69 15.46
N ASN A 768 -22.32 -20.72 14.91
CA ASN A 768 -23.50 -20.61 14.06
C ASN A 768 -24.79 -20.49 14.90
N HIS A 769 -25.28 -19.27 15.07
CA HIS A 769 -26.50 -18.95 15.80
C HIS A 769 -27.70 -18.69 14.87
N ARG A 770 -27.45 -18.36 13.60
CA ARG A 770 -28.43 -18.10 12.54
C ARG A 770 -28.19 -18.95 11.30
N ILE A 771 -26.92 -19.27 10.99
CA ILE A 771 -26.58 -20.16 9.87
C ILE A 771 -26.93 -21.61 10.25
N THR A 772 -27.70 -22.28 9.40
CA THR A 772 -28.19 -23.64 9.71
C THR A 772 -27.09 -24.70 9.57
N ARG A 773 -27.11 -25.77 10.39
CA ARG A 773 -26.14 -26.88 10.26
C ARG A 773 -26.20 -27.54 8.87
N THR A 774 -27.37 -27.55 8.23
CA THR A 774 -27.56 -28.04 6.86
C THR A 774 -26.79 -27.19 5.86
N GLU A 775 -26.97 -25.86 5.89
CA GLU A 775 -26.27 -24.91 5.02
C GLU A 775 -24.74 -25.01 5.16
N LEU A 776 -24.24 -25.19 6.39
CA LEU A 776 -22.81 -25.39 6.65
C LEU A 776 -22.29 -26.73 6.11
N THR A 777 -23.03 -27.83 6.33
CA THR A 777 -22.67 -29.16 5.82
C THR A 777 -22.68 -29.19 4.29
N ASP A 778 -23.73 -28.65 3.66
CA ASP A 778 -23.87 -28.53 2.21
C ASP A 778 -22.81 -27.60 1.60
N ALA A 779 -22.30 -26.63 2.36
CA ALA A 779 -21.20 -25.77 1.92
C ALA A 779 -19.84 -26.44 2.06
N LEU A 780 -19.62 -27.25 3.11
CA LEU A 780 -18.38 -27.97 3.37
C LEU A 780 -18.14 -29.13 2.39
N GLY A 781 -19.17 -29.93 2.11
CA GLY A 781 -19.06 -31.04 1.15
C GLY A 781 -18.17 -32.22 1.62
N PHE A 782 -17.95 -32.35 2.92
CA PHE A 782 -17.49 -33.59 3.58
C PHE A 782 -18.69 -34.38 4.11
N LYS A 783 -18.48 -35.68 4.33
CA LYS A 783 -19.39 -36.60 5.02
C LYS A 783 -18.64 -37.36 6.12
N GLN A 784 -19.40 -37.91 7.06
CA GLN A 784 -18.90 -38.89 8.02
C GLN A 784 -18.38 -40.13 7.26
N GLY A 785 -17.19 -40.62 7.62
CA GLY A 785 -16.49 -41.71 6.93
C GLY A 785 -15.65 -41.29 5.71
N ASP A 786 -15.61 -40.01 5.34
CA ASP A 786 -14.63 -39.51 4.37
C ASP A 786 -13.20 -39.57 4.96
N ALA A 787 -12.21 -39.93 4.15
CA ALA A 787 -10.80 -39.84 4.52
C ALA A 787 -10.35 -38.38 4.57
N TYR A 788 -9.54 -38.00 5.57
CA TYR A 788 -9.07 -36.64 5.77
C TYR A 788 -7.55 -36.53 5.59
N SER A 789 -7.15 -35.54 4.81
CA SER A 789 -5.82 -34.96 4.85
C SER A 789 -5.92 -33.44 5.01
N LYS A 790 -4.90 -32.82 5.59
CA LYS A 790 -4.84 -31.37 5.85
C LYS A 790 -5.05 -30.52 4.59
N GLN A 791 -4.58 -31.03 3.45
CA GLN A 791 -4.77 -30.42 2.12
C GLN A 791 -6.24 -30.50 1.67
N ILE A 792 -6.88 -31.66 1.79
CA ILE A 792 -8.30 -31.84 1.43
C ILE A 792 -9.19 -30.98 2.35
N GLY A 793 -8.90 -30.96 3.66
CA GLY A 793 -9.57 -30.11 4.64
C GLY A 793 -9.55 -28.63 4.24
N THR A 794 -8.37 -28.08 3.99
CA THR A 794 -8.18 -26.69 3.57
C THR A 794 -8.93 -26.39 2.25
N LYS A 795 -8.88 -27.30 1.28
CA LYS A 795 -9.58 -27.17 -0.01
C LYS A 795 -11.10 -27.14 0.17
N ARG A 796 -11.67 -27.98 1.03
CA ARG A 796 -13.11 -27.98 1.37
C ARG A 796 -13.53 -26.71 2.10
N LEU A 797 -12.74 -26.23 3.06
CA LEU A 797 -13.05 -25.02 3.82
C LEU A 797 -12.99 -23.74 2.96
N ASN A 798 -12.09 -23.68 1.98
CA ASN A 798 -12.07 -22.60 1.00
C ASN A 798 -13.29 -22.65 0.06
N GLN A 799 -13.73 -23.85 -0.37
CA GLN A 799 -14.98 -24.04 -1.12
C GLN A 799 -16.21 -23.59 -0.28
N MET A 800 -16.25 -23.98 1.00
CA MET A 800 -17.27 -23.58 1.97
C MET A 800 -17.34 -22.06 2.13
N ARG A 801 -16.20 -21.40 2.42
CA ARG A 801 -16.07 -19.95 2.54
C ARG A 801 -16.57 -19.23 1.29
N ALA A 802 -16.19 -19.69 0.10
CA ALA A 802 -16.61 -19.11 -1.18
C ALA A 802 -18.12 -19.32 -1.47
N LYS A 803 -18.71 -20.44 -1.05
CA LYS A 803 -20.16 -20.70 -1.21
C LYS A 803 -20.99 -19.87 -0.21
N LEU A 804 -20.59 -19.82 1.06
CA LEU A 804 -21.27 -19.04 2.09
C LEU A 804 -21.14 -17.52 1.85
N ASN A 805 -19.99 -17.01 1.41
CA ASN A 805 -19.82 -15.60 1.05
C ASN A 805 -20.77 -15.10 -0.05
N ARG A 806 -21.23 -15.99 -0.94
CA ARG A 806 -22.17 -15.65 -2.02
C ARG A 806 -23.64 -15.85 -1.65
N ASN A 807 -23.93 -16.84 -0.80
CA ASN A 807 -25.30 -17.33 -0.59
C ASN A 807 -25.87 -17.01 0.80
N SER A 808 -25.02 -16.69 1.79
CA SER A 808 -25.42 -16.52 3.18
C SER A 808 -25.36 -15.06 3.62
N LEU A 809 -26.49 -14.51 4.07
CA LEU A 809 -26.58 -13.13 4.58
C LEU A 809 -25.79 -12.93 5.89
N TYR A 810 -25.58 -14.01 6.65
CA TYR A 810 -25.01 -13.98 7.99
C TYR A 810 -23.52 -14.33 8.06
N PHE A 811 -22.95 -15.01 7.07
CA PHE A 811 -21.56 -15.51 7.15
C PHE A 811 -20.51 -14.40 7.06
N LYS A 812 -19.69 -14.23 8.11
CA LYS A 812 -18.54 -13.30 8.12
C LYS A 812 -17.22 -14.02 7.79
N SER A 813 -16.91 -15.06 8.55
CA SER A 813 -15.60 -15.73 8.57
C SER A 813 -15.75 -17.22 8.91
N ILE A 814 -14.72 -18.02 8.59
CA ILE A 814 -14.37 -19.17 9.45
C ILE A 814 -13.33 -18.61 10.43
N LYS A 815 -13.59 -18.71 11.74
CA LYS A 815 -12.74 -18.15 12.81
C LYS A 815 -11.63 -19.12 13.20
N SER A 816 -11.98 -20.39 13.40
CA SER A 816 -11.02 -21.47 13.69
C SER A 816 -11.52 -22.79 13.11
N TRP A 817 -10.60 -23.70 12.82
CA TRP A 817 -10.94 -25.07 12.40
C TRP A 817 -9.80 -26.03 12.73
N GLY A 818 -10.11 -27.32 12.82
CA GLY A 818 -9.12 -28.39 12.97
C GLY A 818 -9.77 -29.72 13.31
N VAL A 819 -9.05 -30.82 13.09
CA VAL A 819 -9.48 -32.14 13.54
C VAL A 819 -8.87 -32.43 14.92
N LYS A 820 -9.67 -32.98 15.83
CA LYS A 820 -9.21 -33.45 17.15
C LYS A 820 -9.65 -34.90 17.36
N ARG A 821 -8.80 -35.68 18.00
CA ARG A 821 -9.12 -37.06 18.39
C ARG A 821 -9.79 -37.07 19.77
N GLU A 822 -11.03 -37.52 19.83
CA GLU A 822 -11.86 -37.62 21.03
C GLU A 822 -12.10 -39.10 21.38
N GLY A 823 -11.14 -39.71 22.07
CA GLY A 823 -11.07 -41.17 22.22
C GLY A 823 -10.73 -41.80 20.87
N ASP A 824 -11.49 -42.81 20.46
CA ASP A 824 -11.27 -43.53 19.19
C ASP A 824 -11.92 -42.84 17.97
N ARG A 825 -12.25 -41.54 18.06
CA ARG A 825 -12.95 -40.81 17.00
C ARG A 825 -12.24 -39.53 16.58
N ASN A 826 -12.10 -39.31 15.28
CA ASN A 826 -11.56 -38.08 14.69
C ASN A 826 -12.70 -37.09 14.38
N VAL A 827 -12.68 -35.93 15.04
CA VAL A 827 -13.76 -34.93 14.99
C VAL A 827 -13.27 -33.65 14.31
N LEU A 828 -13.78 -33.35 13.12
CA LEU A 828 -13.55 -32.07 12.45
C LEU A 828 -14.41 -30.99 13.11
N SER A 829 -13.77 -30.06 13.81
CA SER A 829 -14.42 -28.89 14.43
C SER A 829 -14.21 -27.65 13.57
N ILE A 830 -15.28 -26.90 13.30
CA ILE A 830 -15.27 -25.68 12.49
C ILE A 830 -16.06 -24.58 13.21
N GLU A 831 -15.38 -23.55 13.67
CA GLU A 831 -15.98 -22.36 14.26
C GLU A 831 -16.22 -21.31 13.18
N VAL A 832 -17.49 -20.99 12.89
CA VAL A 832 -17.85 -19.90 11.98
C VAL A 832 -18.16 -18.64 12.75
N GLU A 833 -17.90 -17.50 12.12
CA GLU A 833 -18.22 -16.18 12.65
C GLU A 833 -19.38 -15.58 11.87
N GLU A 834 -20.39 -15.09 12.57
CA GLU A 834 -21.55 -14.43 11.98
C GLU A 834 -21.40 -12.89 11.97
N ARG A 835 -22.04 -12.24 11.00
CA ARG A 835 -22.12 -10.79 10.87
C ARG A 835 -23.09 -10.22 11.91
N SER A 836 -22.69 -9.11 12.53
CA SER A 836 -23.59 -8.27 13.31
C SER A 836 -24.83 -7.88 12.51
N ARG A 837 -26.00 -7.94 13.16
CA ARG A 837 -27.32 -7.54 12.62
C ARG A 837 -27.29 -6.08 12.12
N LEU A 838 -26.58 -5.25 12.87
CA LEU A 838 -26.25 -3.87 12.55
C LEU A 838 -24.87 -3.83 11.87
N LYS A 839 -24.78 -3.08 10.77
CA LYS A 839 -23.53 -2.60 10.18
C LYS A 839 -23.38 -1.14 10.58
N VAL A 840 -22.30 -0.83 11.30
CA VAL A 840 -21.90 0.54 11.64
C VAL A 840 -20.80 0.97 10.67
N ASP A 841 -20.99 2.12 10.04
CA ASP A 841 -20.01 2.78 9.17
C ASP A 841 -19.59 4.09 9.84
N TRP A 842 -18.28 4.35 9.87
CA TRP A 842 -17.71 5.62 10.36
C TRP A 842 -17.04 6.34 9.19
N LEU A 843 -17.31 7.63 9.05
CA LEU A 843 -16.88 8.46 7.94
C LEU A 843 -16.24 9.76 8.48
N PRO A 844 -14.90 9.88 8.52
CA PRO A 844 -14.25 11.15 8.83
C PRO A 844 -14.51 12.14 7.68
N ILE A 845 -14.88 13.38 8.01
CA ILE A 845 -15.13 14.46 7.05
C ILE A 845 -13.89 15.36 7.03
N PHE A 846 -13.26 15.48 5.87
CA PHE A 846 -12.07 16.30 5.65
C PHE A 846 -12.12 16.88 4.23
N ASP A 847 -12.24 18.20 4.12
CA ASP A 847 -12.39 18.94 2.85
C ASP A 847 -11.84 20.38 3.02
N PHE A 848 -11.80 21.19 1.95
CA PHE A 848 -11.33 22.58 1.96
C PHE A 848 -11.97 23.39 0.83
N ASN A 849 -12.48 24.59 1.13
CA ASN A 849 -12.93 25.54 0.10
C ASN A 849 -12.82 27.02 0.54
N ARG A 850 -13.01 27.97 -0.39
CA ARG A 850 -12.85 29.42 -0.13
C ARG A 850 -13.84 30.02 0.88
N VAL A 851 -14.98 29.37 1.10
CA VAL A 851 -15.99 29.81 2.08
C VAL A 851 -15.61 29.32 3.47
N HIS A 852 -15.26 28.05 3.62
CA HIS A 852 -15.03 27.42 4.92
C HIS A 852 -13.58 27.41 5.41
N GLY A 853 -12.61 27.62 4.52
CA GLY A 853 -11.24 27.18 4.78
C GLY A 853 -11.19 25.66 4.90
N LEU A 854 -10.41 25.14 5.84
CA LEU A 854 -10.36 23.71 6.16
C LEU A 854 -11.66 23.26 6.85
N ILE A 855 -12.23 22.15 6.39
CA ILE A 855 -13.45 21.55 6.93
C ILE A 855 -13.08 20.27 7.66
N LEU A 856 -13.45 20.18 8.95
CA LEU A 856 -13.24 18.98 9.78
C LEU A 856 -14.58 18.50 10.33
N GLY A 857 -14.77 17.18 10.43
CA GLY A 857 -15.98 16.60 11.00
C GLY A 857 -16.00 15.08 11.03
N GLY A 858 -17.15 14.54 11.41
CA GLY A 858 -17.39 13.10 11.48
C GLY A 858 -18.84 12.74 11.20
N GLY A 859 -19.02 11.60 10.52
CA GLY A 859 -20.31 10.98 10.24
C GLY A 859 -20.35 9.52 10.67
N ALA A 860 -21.56 9.04 10.94
CA ALA A 860 -21.85 7.67 11.31
C ALA A 860 -23.12 7.17 10.58
N GLY A 861 -23.08 5.93 10.11
CA GLY A 861 -24.23 5.22 9.54
C GLY A 861 -24.49 3.92 10.30
N ILE A 862 -25.76 3.63 10.60
CA ILE A 862 -26.21 2.37 11.19
C ILE A 862 -27.23 1.76 10.25
N SER A 863 -26.90 0.62 9.65
CA SER A 863 -27.76 -0.10 8.70
C SER A 863 -28.12 -1.51 9.19
N THR A 864 -29.35 -1.93 8.95
CA THR A 864 -29.91 -3.24 9.34
C THR A 864 -29.88 -4.21 8.15
N ARG A 865 -29.34 -5.41 8.34
CA ARG A 865 -29.19 -6.42 7.26
C ARG A 865 -30.42 -7.30 6.99
N GLU A 866 -31.43 -7.23 7.84
CA GLU A 866 -32.65 -8.04 7.77
C GLU A 866 -33.91 -7.21 7.48
N ALA A 867 -33.79 -5.88 7.49
CA ALA A 867 -34.92 -4.97 7.38
C ALA A 867 -34.66 -3.82 6.40
N ASP A 868 -33.52 -3.83 5.69
CA ASP A 868 -33.07 -2.81 4.73
C ASP A 868 -33.44 -1.39 5.13
N ALA A 869 -33.19 -1.10 6.40
CA ALA A 869 -33.37 0.20 7.03
C ALA A 869 -32.02 0.74 7.49
N GLN A 870 -31.76 2.01 7.22
CA GLN A 870 -30.55 2.70 7.65
C GLN A 870 -30.88 4.06 8.26
N ILE A 871 -30.12 4.45 9.27
CA ILE A 871 -30.08 5.80 9.83
C ILE A 871 -28.64 6.28 9.70
N TYR A 872 -28.45 7.48 9.19
CA TYR A 872 -27.12 8.07 9.00
C TYR A 872 -27.13 9.55 9.36
N GLY A 873 -25.98 10.04 9.80
CA GLY A 873 -25.80 11.47 10.06
C GLY A 873 -24.34 11.85 10.10
N GLY A 874 -24.09 13.15 10.17
CA GLY A 874 -22.75 13.69 10.35
C GLY A 874 -22.77 15.18 10.64
N ILE A 875 -21.68 15.66 11.24
CA ILE A 875 -21.48 17.05 11.63
C ILE A 875 -20.06 17.47 11.27
N SER A 876 -19.90 18.72 10.84
CA SER A 876 -18.63 19.31 10.43
C SER A 876 -18.61 20.82 10.67
N ASN A 877 -17.42 21.39 10.89
CA ASN A 877 -17.20 22.82 11.01
C ASN A 877 -16.20 23.29 9.93
N GLY A 878 -16.50 24.43 9.30
CA GLY A 878 -15.56 25.12 8.42
C GLY A 878 -14.70 26.12 9.18
N LEU A 879 -13.43 25.79 9.43
CA LEU A 879 -12.56 26.46 10.40
C LEU A 879 -12.30 27.95 10.14
N SER A 880 -12.41 28.46 8.91
CA SER A 880 -12.32 29.90 8.62
C SER A 880 -13.69 30.60 8.71
N SER A 881 -14.78 29.90 8.39
CA SER A 881 -16.15 30.44 8.42
C SER A 881 -16.86 30.37 9.77
N LYS A 882 -16.44 29.45 10.65
CA LYS A 882 -17.14 29.00 11.88
C LYS A 882 -18.53 28.38 11.66
N ILE A 883 -19.00 28.27 10.41
CA ILE A 883 -20.27 27.64 10.06
C ILE A 883 -20.22 26.13 10.38
N TRP A 884 -21.24 25.67 11.10
CA TRP A 884 -21.52 24.26 11.31
C TRP A 884 -22.46 23.73 10.24
N ASN A 885 -22.06 22.65 9.58
CA ASN A 885 -22.88 21.87 8.67
C ASN A 885 -23.21 20.52 9.31
N TYR A 886 -24.48 20.11 9.23
CA TYR A 886 -24.98 18.86 9.78
C TYR A 886 -26.01 18.21 8.86
N GLN A 887 -26.11 16.88 8.91
CA GLN A 887 -27.18 16.13 8.29
C GLN A 887 -27.61 14.96 9.18
N LEU A 888 -28.90 14.64 9.16
CA LEU A 888 -29.47 13.44 9.76
C LEU A 888 -30.55 12.88 8.82
N GLY A 889 -30.43 11.63 8.44
CA GLY A 889 -31.35 10.96 7.53
C GLY A 889 -31.68 9.53 7.93
N ALA A 890 -32.83 9.05 7.47
CA ALA A 890 -33.29 7.69 7.65
C ALA A 890 -33.93 7.18 6.36
N GLU A 891 -33.65 5.93 6.02
CA GLU A 891 -34.24 5.23 4.87
C GLU A 891 -34.74 3.84 5.29
N LYS A 892 -35.81 3.38 4.67
CA LYS A 892 -36.45 2.07 4.90
C LYS A 892 -36.93 1.51 3.57
N THR A 893 -36.39 0.35 3.19
CA THR A 893 -36.89 -0.42 2.04
C THR A 893 -38.01 -1.38 2.46
N LEU A 894 -39.01 -1.50 1.59
CA LEU A 894 -40.19 -2.35 1.70
C LEU A 894 -40.26 -3.24 0.45
N PHE A 895 -40.60 -4.52 0.65
CA PHE A 895 -40.71 -5.57 -0.38
C PHE A 895 -39.37 -5.95 -1.05
N ASP A 896 -39.17 -7.24 -1.33
CA ASP A 896 -37.90 -7.74 -1.85
C ASP A 896 -37.81 -7.65 -3.39
N ASP A 897 -38.82 -8.20 -4.10
CA ASP A 897 -38.85 -8.24 -5.57
C ASP A 897 -39.09 -6.87 -6.23
N HIS A 898 -39.91 -6.04 -5.60
CA HIS A 898 -40.35 -4.72 -6.10
C HIS A 898 -40.01 -3.63 -5.08
N ALA A 899 -38.72 -3.59 -4.69
CA ALA A 899 -38.22 -2.76 -3.60
C ALA A 899 -38.65 -1.28 -3.70
N LEU A 900 -39.39 -0.84 -2.68
CA LEU A 900 -39.84 0.52 -2.46
C LEU A 900 -39.10 1.10 -1.26
N THR A 901 -38.12 1.97 -1.50
CA THR A 901 -37.37 2.68 -0.46
C THR A 901 -38.03 4.01 -0.15
N LEU A 902 -38.48 4.17 1.09
CA LEU A 902 -38.91 5.44 1.66
C LEU A 902 -37.71 6.08 2.38
N GLY A 903 -37.51 7.38 2.23
CA GLY A 903 -36.40 8.09 2.85
C GLY A 903 -36.74 9.52 3.24
N GLY A 904 -36.05 10.03 4.27
CA GLY A 904 -36.14 11.42 4.69
C GLY A 904 -34.82 11.89 5.30
N ARG A 905 -34.46 13.15 5.07
CA ARG A 905 -33.24 13.78 5.59
C ARG A 905 -33.51 15.23 6.00
N VAL A 906 -33.05 15.62 7.18
CA VAL A 906 -32.95 17.02 7.63
C VAL A 906 -31.49 17.45 7.58
N TYR A 907 -31.21 18.70 7.20
CA TYR A 907 -29.84 19.17 7.03
C TYR A 907 -29.70 20.69 7.11
N GLN A 908 -28.51 21.12 7.51
CA GLN A 908 -27.90 22.38 7.14
C GLN A 908 -26.59 22.03 6.44
N GLN A 909 -26.53 22.20 5.12
CA GLN A 909 -25.35 21.83 4.31
C GLN A 909 -24.96 22.98 3.38
N THR A 910 -23.65 23.17 3.21
CA THR A 910 -23.13 24.02 2.15
C THR A 910 -23.06 23.23 0.85
N ASP A 911 -23.55 23.83 -0.23
CA ASP A 911 -23.68 23.24 -1.55
C ASP A 911 -23.10 24.20 -2.60
N ALA A 912 -23.04 23.78 -3.87
CA ALA A 912 -22.57 24.61 -4.97
C ALA A 912 -23.28 24.26 -6.28
N ASN A 913 -23.43 25.22 -7.20
CA ASN A 913 -23.95 24.92 -8.54
C ASN A 913 -22.88 24.16 -9.35
N ARG A 914 -23.01 22.83 -9.35
CA ARG A 914 -22.11 21.81 -9.92
C ARG A 914 -22.75 21.16 -11.16
N TYR A 915 -22.06 21.18 -12.31
CA TYR A 915 -22.56 20.53 -13.54
C TYR A 915 -22.11 19.07 -13.69
N ALA A 916 -22.80 18.31 -14.54
CA ALA A 916 -22.63 16.87 -14.77
C ALA A 916 -21.27 16.49 -15.41
N GLY A 917 -20.23 16.41 -14.59
CA GLY A 917 -18.89 15.95 -15.01
C GLY A 917 -17.77 16.15 -13.99
N TRP A 918 -17.96 17.00 -12.99
CA TRP A 918 -16.91 17.40 -12.06
C TRP A 918 -16.63 16.41 -10.92
N SER A 919 -15.37 16.43 -10.47
CA SER A 919 -14.84 15.65 -9.33
C SER A 919 -14.76 16.52 -8.07
N GLU A 920 -15.17 16.00 -6.92
CA GLU A 920 -15.06 16.71 -5.64
C GLU A 920 -13.58 16.83 -5.22
N GLY A 921 -12.80 15.76 -5.40
CA GLY A 921 -11.37 15.76 -5.11
C GLY A 921 -10.54 16.73 -5.96
N GLY A 922 -10.99 17.07 -7.18
CA GLY A 922 -10.32 18.06 -8.02
C GLY A 922 -10.42 19.48 -7.47
N GLU A 923 -11.62 19.88 -7.01
CA GLU A 923 -11.84 21.19 -6.39
C GLU A 923 -11.12 21.33 -5.05
N PHE A 924 -11.19 20.29 -4.19
CA PHE A 924 -10.44 20.25 -2.94
C PHE A 924 -8.95 20.56 -3.15
N LEU A 925 -8.31 19.86 -4.10
CA LEU A 925 -6.87 20.02 -4.35
C LEU A 925 -6.55 21.35 -5.04
N GLY A 926 -7.38 21.80 -5.98
CA GLY A 926 -7.23 23.10 -6.64
C GLY A 926 -7.30 24.27 -5.65
N ALA A 927 -8.30 24.25 -4.76
CA ALA A 927 -8.45 25.21 -3.68
C ALA A 927 -7.26 25.15 -2.70
N PHE A 928 -6.98 23.97 -2.13
CA PHE A 928 -6.02 23.80 -1.06
C PHE A 928 -4.57 24.09 -1.49
N PHE A 929 -4.14 23.59 -2.66
CA PHE A 929 -2.75 23.74 -3.10
C PHE A 929 -2.50 25.06 -3.86
N LEU A 930 -3.40 25.44 -4.77
CA LEU A 930 -3.19 26.55 -5.72
C LEU A 930 -4.07 27.78 -5.44
N GLY A 931 -5.10 27.66 -4.61
CA GLY A 931 -6.12 28.70 -4.42
C GLY A 931 -7.10 28.84 -5.59
N SER A 932 -7.00 27.94 -6.59
CA SER A 932 -7.81 27.96 -7.80
C SER A 932 -8.97 26.98 -7.67
N THR A 933 -10.17 27.50 -7.39
CA THR A 933 -11.42 26.74 -7.38
C THR A 933 -12.48 27.43 -8.23
N SER A 934 -13.30 26.63 -8.92
CA SER A 934 -14.25 27.10 -9.92
C SER A 934 -15.69 27.12 -9.44
N LEU A 935 -15.97 26.48 -8.30
CA LEU A 935 -17.27 26.48 -7.64
C LEU A 935 -17.55 27.80 -6.92
N ASP A 936 -18.85 28.08 -6.83
CA ASP A 936 -19.45 29.15 -6.06
C ASP A 936 -20.52 28.51 -5.15
N TYR A 937 -20.42 28.78 -3.86
CA TYR A 937 -21.03 28.01 -2.78
C TYR A 937 -22.20 28.77 -2.11
N TYR A 938 -23.18 28.06 -1.59
CA TYR A 938 -24.33 28.63 -0.89
C TYR A 938 -24.83 27.70 0.22
N GLN A 939 -25.58 28.25 1.18
CA GLN A 939 -26.12 27.47 2.28
C GLN A 939 -27.50 26.94 1.90
N ARG A 940 -27.74 25.66 2.21
CA ARG A 940 -29.05 25.01 2.14
C ARG A 940 -29.45 24.55 3.52
N LYS A 941 -30.68 24.82 3.94
CA LYS A 941 -31.17 24.49 5.28
C LYS A 941 -32.62 24.09 5.23
N GLY A 942 -32.94 22.87 5.63
CA GLY A 942 -34.30 22.36 5.53
C GLY A 942 -34.38 20.85 5.56
N TYR A 943 -35.35 20.30 4.81
CA TYR A 943 -35.62 18.88 4.79
C TYR A 943 -36.03 18.38 3.39
N ARG A 944 -35.85 17.08 3.22
CA ARG A 944 -36.08 16.36 1.97
C ARG A 944 -36.72 15.02 2.25
N ALA A 945 -37.80 14.70 1.54
CA ALA A 945 -38.47 13.42 1.57
C ALA A 945 -38.38 12.76 0.19
N GLN A 946 -38.10 11.45 0.14
CA GLN A 946 -37.96 10.70 -1.10
C GLN A 946 -38.66 9.35 -1.06
N VAL A 947 -39.19 8.93 -2.21
CA VAL A 947 -39.79 7.63 -2.47
C VAL A 947 -39.15 7.07 -3.73
N LYS A 948 -38.43 5.96 -3.63
CA LYS A 948 -37.77 5.29 -4.76
C LYS A 948 -38.30 3.88 -4.97
N GLY A 949 -38.88 3.61 -6.13
CA GLY A 949 -39.39 2.28 -6.51
C GLY A 949 -38.52 1.62 -7.58
N LYS A 950 -38.11 0.38 -7.39
CA LYS A 950 -37.52 -0.45 -8.46
C LYS A 950 -38.65 -1.05 -9.31
N LEU A 951 -38.70 -0.66 -10.58
CA LEU A 951 -39.65 -1.20 -11.56
C LEU A 951 -39.14 -2.51 -12.17
N THR A 952 -37.82 -2.61 -12.37
CA THR A 952 -37.13 -3.86 -12.76
C THR A 952 -35.72 -3.86 -12.17
N ARG A 953 -34.93 -4.94 -12.40
CA ARG A 953 -33.49 -4.96 -12.09
C ARG A 953 -32.66 -3.89 -12.82
N SER A 954 -33.23 -3.26 -13.86
CA SER A 954 -32.57 -2.28 -14.73
C SER A 954 -33.29 -0.93 -14.79
N MET A 955 -34.34 -0.71 -14.00
CA MET A 955 -35.15 0.52 -14.03
C MET A 955 -35.63 0.91 -12.64
N ASP A 956 -35.46 2.18 -12.28
CA ASP A 956 -36.01 2.75 -11.05
C ASP A 956 -36.66 4.12 -11.30
N ILE A 957 -37.63 4.46 -10.44
CA ILE A 957 -38.32 5.74 -10.40
C ILE A 957 -38.16 6.34 -9.01
N THR A 958 -37.92 7.65 -8.94
CA THR A 958 -37.82 8.45 -7.71
C THR A 958 -38.84 9.57 -7.76
N LEU A 959 -39.55 9.78 -6.66
CA LEU A 959 -40.27 11.01 -6.34
C LEU A 959 -39.56 11.65 -5.15
N GLU A 960 -39.15 12.90 -5.28
CA GLU A 960 -38.52 13.70 -4.24
C GLU A 960 -39.35 14.96 -3.98
N PHE A 961 -39.44 15.36 -2.72
CA PHE A 961 -39.96 16.63 -2.25
C PHE A 961 -38.86 17.31 -1.43
N THR A 962 -38.52 18.55 -1.77
CA THR A 962 -37.54 19.38 -1.05
C THR A 962 -38.24 20.64 -0.54
N ASP A 963 -37.91 21.04 0.68
CA ASP A 963 -38.41 22.23 1.38
C ASP A 963 -37.24 22.79 2.19
N GLU A 964 -36.64 23.88 1.70
CA GLU A 964 -35.39 24.44 2.23
C GLU A 964 -35.24 25.94 1.97
N ASP A 965 -34.53 26.61 2.87
CA ASP A 965 -34.08 27.98 2.69
C ASP A 965 -32.72 28.02 1.98
N HIS A 966 -32.55 29.00 1.08
CA HIS A 966 -31.30 29.31 0.40
C HIS A 966 -30.70 30.62 0.94
N GLU A 967 -29.51 30.56 1.55
CA GLU A 967 -28.78 31.71 2.10
C GLU A 967 -27.42 31.90 1.39
N ILE A 968 -26.97 33.15 1.18
CA ILE A 968 -25.68 33.46 0.55
C ILE A 968 -24.52 33.12 1.50
N LEU A 969 -23.45 32.57 0.93
CA LEU A 969 -22.16 32.39 1.60
C LEU A 969 -21.08 33.28 0.99
N PHE A 970 -20.08 33.60 1.81
CA PHE A 970 -19.04 34.58 1.51
C PHE A 970 -17.63 33.99 1.68
N LYS A 971 -16.64 34.51 0.96
CA LYS A 971 -15.24 34.08 1.09
C LYS A 971 -14.71 34.47 2.47
N SER A 972 -14.19 33.50 3.24
CA SER A 972 -13.57 33.77 4.56
C SER A 972 -12.05 33.60 4.59
N THR A 973 -11.44 33.13 3.50
CA THR A 973 -9.98 32.99 3.41
C THR A 973 -9.46 33.08 1.97
N ASP A 974 -8.26 33.64 1.83
CA ASP A 974 -7.45 33.64 0.60
C ASP A 974 -6.30 32.60 0.66
N TRP A 975 -6.22 31.80 1.74
CA TRP A 975 -5.14 30.83 1.98
C TRP A 975 -5.04 29.75 0.90
N SER A 976 -3.80 29.41 0.52
CA SER A 976 -3.46 28.24 -0.29
C SER A 976 -2.00 27.85 -0.03
N MET A 977 -1.62 26.59 -0.28
CA MET A 977 -0.27 26.11 0.05
C MET A 977 0.84 26.83 -0.73
N PHE A 978 0.67 27.01 -2.05
CA PHE A 978 1.73 27.54 -2.92
C PHE A 978 1.57 29.03 -3.28
N ASN A 979 0.34 29.50 -3.52
CA ASN A 979 0.09 30.85 -4.04
C ASN A 979 -0.33 31.82 -2.92
N LYS A 980 0.45 31.92 -1.85
CA LYS A 980 0.04 32.63 -0.61
C LYS A 980 -0.26 34.12 -0.82
N ASP A 981 0.57 34.81 -1.58
CA ASP A 981 0.58 36.27 -1.69
C ASP A 981 -0.31 36.81 -2.84
N VAL A 982 -1.17 35.95 -3.41
CA VAL A 982 -2.02 36.26 -4.58
C VAL A 982 -3.48 36.20 -4.16
N LEU A 983 -4.17 37.34 -4.25
CA LEU A 983 -5.62 37.47 -4.01
C LEU A 983 -6.44 36.45 -4.82
N LYS A 984 -7.41 35.78 -4.18
CA LYS A 984 -8.35 34.85 -4.83
C LYS A 984 -9.68 35.54 -5.15
N ARG A 985 -10.27 35.12 -6.28
CA ARG A 985 -11.67 35.36 -6.65
C ARG A 985 -12.60 35.05 -5.47
N GLY A 986 -13.64 35.87 -5.31
CA GLY A 986 -14.66 35.73 -4.28
C GLY A 986 -15.63 34.57 -4.53
N ASN A 987 -16.85 34.69 -4.00
CA ASN A 987 -17.89 33.68 -4.09
C ASN A 987 -19.15 34.34 -4.66
N LEU A 988 -19.64 33.88 -5.82
CA LEU A 988 -20.79 34.50 -6.47
C LEU A 988 -22.05 34.43 -5.60
N ARG A 989 -22.83 35.51 -5.64
CA ARG A 989 -24.11 35.61 -4.94
C ARG A 989 -25.21 34.83 -5.66
N ILE A 990 -25.96 34.05 -4.89
CA ILE A 990 -27.17 33.36 -5.32
C ILE A 990 -28.42 34.25 -5.19
N ASN A 991 -29.58 33.75 -5.63
CA ASN A 991 -30.86 34.33 -5.27
C ASN A 991 -31.33 33.71 -3.95
N GLU A 992 -31.37 34.48 -2.86
CA GLU A 992 -31.93 34.02 -1.58
C GLU A 992 -33.45 33.85 -1.66
N GLY A 993 -34.01 32.98 -0.81
CA GLY A 993 -35.46 32.74 -0.73
C GLY A 993 -35.81 31.31 -0.30
N HIS A 994 -37.11 31.08 -0.08
CA HIS A 994 -37.66 29.80 0.33
C HIS A 994 -37.92 28.90 -0.90
N PHE A 995 -37.21 27.77 -0.97
CA PHE A 995 -37.24 26.84 -2.09
C PHE A 995 -38.03 25.57 -1.73
N ARG A 996 -39.20 25.40 -2.35
CA ARG A 996 -40.00 24.19 -2.25
C ARG A 996 -40.24 23.59 -3.64
N SER A 997 -39.73 22.39 -3.88
CA SER A 997 -39.81 21.71 -5.18
C SER A 997 -40.28 20.26 -5.08
N VAL A 998 -40.89 19.79 -6.17
CA VAL A 998 -41.22 18.37 -6.39
C VAL A 998 -40.44 17.90 -7.60
N THR A 999 -39.62 16.85 -7.42
CA THR A 999 -38.81 16.26 -8.50
C THR A 999 -39.23 14.83 -8.79
N VAL A 1000 -39.55 14.54 -10.04
CA VAL A 1000 -39.80 13.18 -10.54
C VAL A 1000 -38.60 12.75 -11.38
N GLY A 1001 -37.96 11.63 -11.03
CA GLY A 1001 -36.82 11.08 -11.76
C GLY A 1001 -37.06 9.64 -12.21
N TYR A 1002 -36.60 9.28 -13.40
CA TYR A 1002 -36.62 7.93 -13.97
C TYR A 1002 -35.21 7.57 -14.45
N ASN A 1003 -34.70 6.42 -14.00
CA ASN A 1003 -33.38 5.91 -14.36
C ASN A 1003 -33.50 4.55 -15.04
N PHE A 1004 -32.67 4.32 -16.06
CA PHE A 1004 -32.48 2.99 -16.62
C PHE A 1004 -30.99 2.64 -16.83
N ASN A 1005 -30.63 1.38 -16.60
CA ASN A 1005 -29.27 0.88 -16.70
C ASN A 1005 -29.28 -0.59 -17.18
N SER A 1006 -28.73 -0.86 -18.37
CA SER A 1006 -28.64 -2.20 -18.97
C SER A 1006 -27.22 -2.80 -18.91
N LEU A 1007 -26.31 -2.22 -18.13
CA LEU A 1007 -24.93 -2.71 -17.97
C LEU A 1007 -24.92 -3.99 -17.12
N LYS A 1008 -24.19 -5.03 -17.57
CA LYS A 1008 -24.08 -6.31 -16.84
C LYS A 1008 -23.07 -6.25 -15.68
N ASP A 1009 -21.96 -5.55 -15.89
CA ASP A 1009 -20.80 -5.55 -14.99
C ASP A 1009 -20.67 -4.24 -14.18
N SER A 1010 -21.75 -3.46 -14.07
CA SER A 1010 -21.76 -2.26 -13.22
C SER A 1010 -21.98 -2.63 -11.76
N ALA A 1011 -21.06 -2.21 -10.88
CA ALA A 1011 -21.31 -2.22 -9.44
C ALA A 1011 -22.64 -1.50 -9.12
N PRO A 1012 -23.45 -2.00 -8.17
CA PRO A 1012 -24.76 -1.45 -7.89
C PRO A 1012 -24.67 0.01 -7.45
N ILE A 1013 -25.56 0.84 -8.00
CA ILE A 1013 -25.74 2.23 -7.57
C ILE A 1013 -26.27 2.18 -6.13
N ARG A 1014 -25.42 2.47 -5.14
CA ARG A 1014 -25.84 2.60 -3.74
C ARG A 1014 -26.76 3.83 -3.63
N SER A 1015 -27.87 3.68 -2.92
CA SER A 1015 -28.73 4.81 -2.52
C SER A 1015 -27.98 5.72 -1.54
N GLY A 1016 -28.18 7.03 -1.68
CA GLY A 1016 -27.56 8.04 -0.81
C GLY A 1016 -27.47 9.43 -1.45
N SER A 1017 -27.25 9.51 -2.77
CA SER A 1017 -27.31 10.77 -3.53
C SER A 1017 -28.51 10.77 -4.50
N SER A 1018 -29.44 11.70 -4.33
CA SER A 1018 -30.55 11.89 -5.28
C SER A 1018 -30.17 12.73 -6.51
N LEU A 1019 -29.02 13.41 -6.48
CA LEU A 1019 -28.32 13.78 -7.72
C LEU A 1019 -27.83 12.50 -8.43
N PRO A 1020 -28.15 12.29 -9.72
CA PRO A 1020 -27.70 11.11 -10.46
C PRO A 1020 -26.18 11.15 -10.59
N GLY A 1021 -25.50 10.18 -9.97
CA GLY A 1021 -24.04 10.15 -9.85
C GLY A 1021 -23.33 10.49 -11.17
N THR A 1022 -22.56 11.58 -11.14
CA THR A 1022 -21.94 12.21 -12.32
C THR A 1022 -21.00 11.24 -13.04
N ARG A 1023 -20.50 11.65 -14.22
CA ARG A 1023 -19.75 10.81 -15.19
C ARG A 1023 -18.35 10.35 -14.70
N GLN A 1024 -18.08 10.45 -13.40
CA GLN A 1024 -16.78 10.46 -12.73
C GLN A 1024 -16.29 9.09 -12.23
N THR A 1025 -17.18 8.16 -11.86
CA THR A 1025 -16.78 6.74 -11.95
C THR A 1025 -16.81 6.36 -13.42
N GLN A 1026 -15.72 6.69 -14.13
CA GLN A 1026 -15.36 6.14 -15.43
C GLN A 1026 -15.36 4.61 -15.30
N ASN A 1027 -16.52 4.00 -15.55
CA ASN A 1027 -16.71 2.58 -15.33
C ASN A 1027 -16.06 1.83 -16.50
N TYR A 1028 -14.75 1.59 -16.40
CA TYR A 1028 -13.94 0.91 -17.42
C TYR A 1028 -14.45 -0.53 -17.73
N ARG A 1029 -15.27 -1.10 -16.83
CA ARG A 1029 -16.00 -2.37 -17.06
C ARG A 1029 -17.21 -2.23 -17.99
N ALA A 1030 -17.73 -1.02 -18.21
CA ALA A 1030 -18.94 -0.76 -19.00
C ALA A 1030 -18.69 -0.84 -20.51
N LYS A 1031 -18.40 -2.05 -21.02
CA LYS A 1031 -18.08 -2.30 -22.43
C LYS A 1031 -19.31 -2.24 -23.34
N HIS A 1032 -20.47 -2.71 -22.88
CA HIS A 1032 -21.70 -2.71 -23.67
C HIS A 1032 -22.94 -2.31 -22.86
N GLY A 1033 -23.87 -1.59 -23.48
CA GLY A 1033 -25.23 -1.38 -22.98
C GLY A 1033 -25.71 0.06 -23.13
N TRP A 1034 -26.76 0.40 -22.38
CA TRP A 1034 -27.30 1.75 -22.25
C TRP A 1034 -27.37 2.15 -20.77
N ARG A 1035 -27.20 3.45 -20.51
CA ARG A 1035 -27.57 4.12 -19.26
C ARG A 1035 -28.37 5.37 -19.63
N GLY A 1036 -29.40 5.71 -18.87
CA GLY A 1036 -30.04 7.01 -19.00
C GLY A 1036 -30.79 7.45 -17.74
N ASN A 1037 -31.06 8.75 -17.71
CA ASN A 1037 -31.75 9.47 -16.65
C ASN A 1037 -32.68 10.49 -17.33
N LEU A 1038 -33.91 10.60 -16.85
CA LEU A 1038 -34.85 11.66 -17.14
C LEU A 1038 -35.35 12.19 -15.81
N SER A 1039 -35.35 13.50 -15.60
CA SER A 1039 -35.97 14.12 -14.44
C SER A 1039 -36.70 15.41 -14.78
N VAL A 1040 -37.72 15.71 -13.99
CA VAL A 1040 -38.47 16.97 -14.02
C VAL A 1040 -38.55 17.50 -12.60
N GLU A 1041 -37.94 18.66 -12.35
CA GLU A 1041 -38.13 19.45 -11.13
C GLU A 1041 -39.19 20.51 -11.37
N TYR A 1042 -40.16 20.62 -10.47
CA TYR A 1042 -41.25 21.59 -10.48
C TYR A 1042 -41.12 22.47 -9.23
N ALA A 1043 -40.97 23.78 -9.40
CA ALA A 1043 -41.01 24.80 -8.35
C ALA A 1043 -41.99 25.90 -8.79
N ASP A 1044 -42.93 26.28 -7.93
CA ASP A 1044 -44.04 27.17 -8.30
C ASP A 1044 -44.66 27.79 -7.04
N LYS A 1045 -45.23 28.99 -7.15
CA LYS A 1045 -45.88 29.69 -6.02
C LYS A 1045 -47.08 28.95 -5.42
N ARG A 1046 -47.67 27.98 -6.14
CA ARG A 1046 -48.68 27.02 -5.63
C ARG A 1046 -48.12 25.99 -4.66
N LEU A 1047 -46.81 25.79 -4.64
CA LEU A 1047 -46.09 25.11 -3.57
C LEU A 1047 -45.62 26.10 -2.48
N ASP A 1048 -45.99 27.38 -2.52
CA ASP A 1048 -45.51 28.37 -1.54
C ASP A 1048 -43.97 28.44 -1.53
N SER A 1049 -43.38 28.57 -2.74
CA SER A 1049 -41.96 28.86 -2.94
C SER A 1049 -41.79 30.21 -3.63
N ASP A 1050 -40.68 30.90 -3.33
CA ASP A 1050 -40.30 32.16 -4.00
C ASP A 1050 -39.88 31.96 -5.46
N PHE A 1051 -39.57 30.72 -5.86
CA PHE A 1051 -39.06 30.34 -7.18
C PHE A 1051 -40.16 29.68 -8.04
N ASP A 1052 -40.11 29.91 -9.36
CA ASP A 1052 -41.25 29.70 -10.27
C ASP A 1052 -40.72 29.21 -11.65
N PHE A 1053 -40.47 27.90 -11.77
CA PHE A 1053 -39.91 27.25 -12.97
C PHE A 1053 -40.17 25.73 -13.00
N ASN A 1054 -40.26 25.15 -14.20
CA ASN A 1054 -40.07 23.72 -14.42
C ASN A 1054 -38.72 23.46 -15.08
N LEU A 1055 -37.93 22.53 -14.56
CA LEU A 1055 -36.63 22.15 -15.11
C LEU A 1055 -36.65 20.68 -15.56
N TYR A 1056 -36.63 20.47 -16.87
CA TYR A 1056 -36.60 19.17 -17.53
C TYR A 1056 -35.15 18.79 -17.84
N HIS A 1057 -34.66 17.63 -17.40
CA HIS A 1057 -33.29 17.18 -17.61
C HIS A 1057 -33.25 15.75 -18.17
N LEU A 1058 -32.49 15.52 -19.23
CA LEU A 1058 -32.35 14.24 -19.92
C LEU A 1058 -30.87 13.91 -20.18
N THR A 1059 -30.43 12.72 -19.77
CA THR A 1059 -29.14 12.14 -20.16
C THR A 1059 -29.35 10.75 -20.74
N ILE A 1060 -28.76 10.47 -21.92
CA ILE A 1060 -28.72 9.13 -22.53
C ILE A 1060 -27.28 8.81 -22.92
N VAL A 1061 -26.78 7.65 -22.50
CA VAL A 1061 -25.43 7.15 -22.81
C VAL A 1061 -25.50 5.75 -23.41
N ARG A 1062 -24.82 5.55 -24.53
CA ARG A 1062 -24.70 4.27 -25.24
C ARG A 1062 -23.24 3.82 -25.25
N TYR A 1063 -22.96 2.61 -24.76
CA TYR A 1063 -21.64 1.99 -24.81
C TYR A 1063 -21.55 0.91 -25.89
N ASN A 1064 -20.67 1.05 -26.87
CA ASN A 1064 -20.50 0.06 -27.96
C ASN A 1064 -19.08 -0.51 -27.99
N GLN A 1065 -18.94 -1.76 -27.53
CA GLN A 1065 -17.72 -2.51 -27.73
C GLN A 1065 -17.52 -2.85 -29.22
N LEU A 1066 -16.39 -2.45 -29.79
CA LEU A 1066 -15.99 -2.76 -31.17
C LEU A 1066 -14.99 -3.92 -31.25
N ARG A 1067 -14.12 -4.07 -30.25
CA ARG A 1067 -13.17 -5.21 -30.06
C ARG A 1067 -12.98 -5.48 -28.56
N SER A 1068 -12.24 -6.54 -28.21
CA SER A 1068 -11.98 -6.94 -26.80
C SER A 1068 -11.56 -5.80 -25.86
N ASN A 1069 -10.83 -4.81 -26.37
CA ASN A 1069 -10.38 -3.61 -25.66
C ASN A 1069 -10.78 -2.26 -26.30
N HIS A 1070 -11.47 -2.25 -27.46
CA HIS A 1070 -11.90 -1.01 -28.14
C HIS A 1070 -13.39 -0.74 -27.93
N ASN A 1071 -13.73 0.50 -27.56
CA ASN A 1071 -15.08 1.00 -27.36
C ASN A 1071 -15.32 2.27 -28.19
N LEU A 1072 -16.58 2.48 -28.60
CA LEU A 1072 -17.09 3.71 -29.20
C LEU A 1072 -18.41 4.05 -28.52
N ASP A 1073 -18.41 5.14 -27.77
CA ASP A 1073 -19.46 5.47 -26.83
C ASP A 1073 -20.04 6.86 -27.13
N PHE A 1074 -21.34 7.05 -26.88
CA PHE A 1074 -22.08 8.27 -27.23
C PHE A 1074 -22.86 8.78 -26.01
N ARG A 1075 -22.87 10.10 -25.81
CA ARG A 1075 -23.71 10.82 -24.84
C ARG A 1075 -24.58 11.84 -25.58
N LEU A 1076 -25.87 11.84 -25.27
CA LEU A 1076 -26.75 12.99 -25.47
C LEU A 1076 -27.17 13.47 -24.08
N GLU A 1077 -27.11 14.78 -23.85
CA GLU A 1077 -27.52 15.41 -22.61
C GLU A 1077 -28.18 16.74 -22.92
N GLY A 1078 -29.31 17.05 -22.30
CA GLY A 1078 -29.99 18.31 -22.49
C GLY A 1078 -30.87 18.62 -21.29
N ALA A 1079 -30.90 19.90 -20.94
CA ALA A 1079 -31.73 20.40 -19.86
C ALA A 1079 -32.40 21.70 -20.30
N PHE A 1080 -33.66 21.88 -19.92
CA PHE A 1080 -34.53 22.92 -20.45
C PHE A 1080 -35.43 23.47 -19.35
N SER A 1081 -35.72 24.77 -19.39
CA SER A 1081 -36.69 25.39 -18.50
C SER A 1081 -37.72 26.23 -19.24
N ASP A 1082 -38.94 26.26 -18.71
CA ASP A 1082 -40.06 27.10 -19.19
C ASP A 1082 -40.16 28.45 -18.44
N GLY A 1083 -39.28 28.69 -17.47
CA GLY A 1083 -39.14 29.94 -16.74
C GLY A 1083 -37.67 30.30 -16.46
N PRO A 1084 -37.39 31.49 -15.92
CA PRO A 1084 -36.04 31.92 -15.58
C PRO A 1084 -35.52 31.15 -14.36
N LEU A 1085 -34.36 30.51 -14.49
CA LEU A 1085 -33.73 29.79 -13.38
C LEU A 1085 -33.00 30.76 -12.44
N PRO A 1086 -33.07 30.56 -11.11
CA PRO A 1086 -32.24 31.31 -10.16
C PRO A 1086 -30.75 30.95 -10.35
N ARG A 1087 -29.84 31.84 -9.92
CA ARG A 1087 -28.38 31.68 -10.12
C ARG A 1087 -27.82 30.33 -9.65
N GLN A 1088 -28.38 29.76 -8.57
CA GLN A 1088 -28.05 28.43 -8.02
C GLN A 1088 -28.67 27.23 -8.76
N ARG A 1089 -29.38 27.46 -9.87
CA ARG A 1089 -29.93 26.45 -10.79
C ARG A 1089 -29.59 26.68 -12.27
N LEU A 1090 -29.09 27.87 -12.64
CA LEU A 1090 -28.57 28.16 -13.99
C LEU A 1090 -27.68 27.04 -14.53
N LEU A 1091 -27.85 26.73 -15.82
CA LEU A 1091 -27.15 25.67 -16.52
C LEU A 1091 -25.90 26.22 -17.22
N TYR A 1092 -24.89 25.37 -17.39
CA TYR A 1092 -23.59 25.79 -17.92
C TYR A 1092 -22.94 24.75 -18.83
N LEU A 1093 -22.20 25.21 -19.84
CA LEU A 1093 -21.29 24.39 -20.64
C LEU A 1093 -19.90 25.06 -20.71
N GLY A 1094 -18.86 24.24 -20.84
CA GLY A 1094 -17.46 24.66 -20.89
C GLY A 1094 -16.61 23.98 -19.82
N GLY A 1095 -15.42 23.54 -20.20
CA GLY A 1095 -14.50 22.83 -19.31
C GLY A 1095 -14.85 21.35 -19.10
N VAL A 1096 -14.36 20.79 -17.99
CA VAL A 1096 -14.30 19.33 -17.75
C VAL A 1096 -15.69 18.67 -17.79
N GLY A 1097 -15.83 17.68 -18.68
CA GLY A 1097 -17.03 16.85 -18.78
C GLY A 1097 -18.20 17.49 -19.54
N THR A 1098 -18.01 18.63 -20.21
CA THR A 1098 -19.02 19.25 -21.08
C THR A 1098 -18.45 19.57 -22.46
N LEU A 1099 -17.88 20.76 -22.66
CA LEU A 1099 -17.18 21.18 -23.88
C LEU A 1099 -15.69 21.37 -23.54
N HIS A 1100 -14.90 20.31 -23.72
CA HIS A 1100 -13.48 20.37 -23.39
C HIS A 1100 -12.75 21.38 -24.29
N GLY A 1101 -11.78 22.12 -23.74
CA GLY A 1101 -11.02 23.14 -24.49
C GLY A 1101 -11.67 24.52 -24.58
N TYR A 1102 -12.88 24.67 -24.04
CA TYR A 1102 -13.48 25.95 -23.63
C TYR A 1102 -13.23 26.21 -22.14
N ASP A 1103 -13.40 27.46 -21.70
CA ASP A 1103 -13.21 27.81 -20.29
C ASP A 1103 -14.34 27.23 -19.42
N PHE A 1104 -14.12 27.05 -18.13
CA PHE A 1104 -15.16 26.48 -17.26
C PHE A 1104 -16.33 27.46 -17.09
N LYS A 1105 -17.57 26.95 -17.24
CA LYS A 1105 -18.81 27.75 -17.23
C LYS A 1105 -18.85 28.90 -18.27
N GLU A 1106 -18.07 28.79 -19.35
CA GLU A 1106 -18.00 29.83 -20.39
C GLU A 1106 -19.35 30.16 -21.03
N PHE A 1107 -20.22 29.15 -21.19
CA PHE A 1107 -21.58 29.31 -21.68
C PHE A 1107 -22.58 29.08 -20.56
N VAL A 1108 -23.60 29.94 -20.47
CA VAL A 1108 -24.64 29.95 -19.43
C VAL A 1108 -26.03 30.10 -20.05
N GLY A 1109 -27.06 29.57 -19.39
CA GLY A 1109 -28.47 29.78 -19.76
C GLY A 1109 -29.45 29.01 -18.87
N ASP A 1110 -30.74 29.14 -19.17
CA ASP A 1110 -31.82 28.31 -18.59
C ASP A 1110 -32.01 26.99 -19.36
N ASN A 1111 -31.43 26.91 -20.56
CA ASN A 1111 -31.46 25.76 -21.45
C ASN A 1111 -30.03 25.39 -21.90
N THR A 1112 -29.75 24.09 -21.99
CA THR A 1112 -28.53 23.53 -22.58
C THR A 1112 -28.81 22.30 -23.43
N LEU A 1113 -27.98 22.08 -24.46
CA LEU A 1113 -27.91 20.81 -25.19
C LEU A 1113 -26.44 20.47 -25.45
N LEU A 1114 -26.07 19.21 -25.21
CA LEU A 1114 -24.72 18.67 -25.32
C LEU A 1114 -24.76 17.28 -25.97
N PHE A 1115 -23.91 17.08 -26.98
CA PHE A 1115 -23.62 15.79 -27.60
C PHE A 1115 -22.13 15.51 -27.54
N ASN A 1116 -21.76 14.27 -27.18
CA ASN A 1116 -20.36 13.87 -27.01
C ASN A 1116 -20.15 12.45 -27.56
N VAL A 1117 -19.00 12.23 -28.21
CA VAL A 1117 -18.58 10.95 -28.79
C VAL A 1117 -17.18 10.62 -28.27
N GLU A 1118 -17.00 9.42 -27.72
CA GLU A 1118 -15.74 8.95 -27.16
C GLU A 1118 -15.31 7.62 -27.82
N TYR A 1119 -14.10 7.57 -28.37
CA TYR A 1119 -13.46 6.35 -28.83
C TYR A 1119 -12.34 5.95 -27.88
N ARG A 1120 -12.45 4.77 -27.25
CA ARG A 1120 -11.63 4.38 -26.09
C ARG A 1120 -10.90 3.05 -26.31
N ILE A 1121 -9.58 3.06 -26.11
CA ILE A 1121 -8.69 1.90 -26.25
C ILE A 1121 -8.14 1.53 -24.87
N HIS A 1122 -8.54 0.38 -24.33
CA HIS A 1122 -8.14 -0.08 -23.01
C HIS A 1122 -6.84 -0.91 -23.05
N PHE A 1123 -6.05 -0.85 -21.97
CA PHE A 1123 -4.81 -1.61 -21.78
C PHE A 1123 -4.61 -2.01 -20.30
N GLY A 1124 -3.72 -2.99 -20.04
CA GLY A 1124 -3.48 -3.57 -18.70
C GLY A 1124 -3.94 -5.04 -18.57
N LYS A 1125 -3.62 -5.68 -17.44
CA LYS A 1125 -4.01 -7.08 -17.12
C LYS A 1125 -4.99 -7.12 -15.94
N ILE A 1126 -6.14 -7.75 -16.13
CA ILE A 1126 -7.11 -8.04 -15.05
C ILE A 1126 -6.89 -9.48 -14.56
N ARG A 1127 -5.86 -9.68 -13.73
CA ARG A 1127 -5.70 -10.72 -12.68
C ARG A 1127 -4.23 -10.87 -12.25
N TYR A 1128 -4.02 -10.96 -10.94
CA TYR A 1128 -2.91 -11.73 -10.34
C TYR A 1128 -3.47 -12.98 -9.62
N MET A 1129 -2.61 -13.80 -9.03
CA MET A 1129 -2.98 -15.15 -8.53
C MET A 1129 -3.74 -15.18 -7.19
N ASP A 1130 -3.94 -14.04 -6.54
CA ASP A 1130 -4.82 -13.88 -5.37
C ASP A 1130 -5.76 -12.70 -5.64
N GLU A 1131 -7.05 -12.83 -5.30
CA GLU A 1131 -8.26 -12.26 -5.98
C GLU A 1131 -8.38 -10.71 -6.10
N SER A 1132 -7.32 -10.06 -6.57
CA SER A 1132 -7.15 -8.61 -6.68
C SER A 1132 -6.98 -8.18 -8.14
N GLU A 1133 -7.56 -7.03 -8.48
CA GLU A 1133 -7.47 -6.46 -9.83
C GLU A 1133 -6.27 -5.54 -9.96
N GLY A 1134 -5.46 -5.78 -11.01
CA GLY A 1134 -4.37 -4.89 -11.39
C GLY A 1134 -4.87 -3.61 -12.06
N PRO A 1135 -4.02 -2.56 -12.15
CA PRO A 1135 -4.40 -1.30 -12.76
C PRO A 1135 -4.75 -1.47 -14.25
N VAL A 1136 -5.79 -0.76 -14.67
CA VAL A 1136 -6.27 -0.69 -16.06
C VAL A 1136 -6.03 0.72 -16.56
N GLY A 1137 -5.71 0.89 -17.84
CA GLY A 1137 -5.62 2.22 -18.48
C GLY A 1137 -6.50 2.32 -19.71
N ALA A 1138 -6.77 3.55 -20.14
CA ALA A 1138 -7.48 3.85 -21.38
C ALA A 1138 -6.85 5.05 -22.11
N VAL A 1139 -6.75 4.94 -23.43
CA VAL A 1139 -6.53 6.09 -24.33
C VAL A 1139 -7.88 6.46 -24.93
N THR A 1140 -8.29 7.73 -24.81
CA THR A 1140 -9.54 8.27 -25.34
C THR A 1140 -9.25 9.26 -26.46
N ALA A 1141 -10.03 9.23 -27.53
CA ALA A 1141 -10.19 10.36 -28.45
C ALA A 1141 -11.67 10.80 -28.41
N PHE A 1142 -11.94 12.10 -28.39
CA PHE A 1142 -13.29 12.61 -28.18
C PHE A 1142 -13.63 13.81 -29.08
N LEU A 1143 -14.95 13.97 -29.29
CA LEU A 1143 -15.58 15.09 -29.96
C LEU A 1143 -16.78 15.54 -29.11
N ASP A 1144 -16.80 16.80 -28.71
CA ASP A 1144 -17.92 17.41 -27.99
C ASP A 1144 -18.58 18.50 -28.85
N THR A 1145 -19.90 18.68 -28.72
CA THR A 1145 -20.59 19.86 -29.27
C THR A 1145 -21.86 20.19 -28.50
N GLY A 1146 -22.18 21.47 -28.35
CA GLY A 1146 -23.31 21.92 -27.55
C GLY A 1146 -23.46 23.43 -27.48
N GLY A 1147 -24.56 23.90 -26.90
CA GLY A 1147 -24.89 25.31 -26.73
C GLY A 1147 -25.79 25.55 -25.51
N ALA A 1148 -25.80 26.80 -25.05
CA ALA A 1148 -26.64 27.29 -23.95
C ALA A 1148 -27.41 28.55 -24.39
N TRP A 1149 -28.61 28.76 -23.83
CA TRP A 1149 -29.46 29.92 -24.11
C TRP A 1149 -30.48 30.15 -22.98
N PHE A 1150 -31.05 31.36 -22.88
CA PHE A 1150 -32.05 31.70 -21.86
C PHE A 1150 -33.46 31.25 -22.28
N TYR A 1151 -34.40 31.18 -21.32
CA TYR A 1151 -35.75 30.64 -21.53
C TYR A 1151 -36.62 31.45 -22.52
N ASP A 1152 -36.30 32.74 -22.69
CA ASP A 1152 -36.97 33.67 -23.60
C ASP A 1152 -36.35 33.71 -25.01
N GLU A 1153 -35.34 32.87 -25.29
CA GLU A 1153 -34.63 32.84 -26.56
C GLU A 1153 -34.93 31.60 -27.41
N ASP A 1154 -35.15 31.80 -28.72
CA ASP A 1154 -35.21 30.70 -29.68
C ASP A 1154 -33.89 29.92 -29.76
N LEU A 1155 -33.97 28.59 -29.79
CA LEU A 1155 -32.85 27.70 -30.10
C LEU A 1155 -32.26 27.98 -31.49
N LYS A 1156 -31.00 28.41 -31.54
CA LYS A 1156 -30.26 28.68 -32.78
C LYS A 1156 -28.97 27.87 -32.83
N PHE A 1157 -28.73 27.20 -33.96
CA PHE A 1157 -27.59 26.31 -34.14
C PHE A 1157 -26.24 27.04 -34.34
N ASP A 1158 -26.25 28.35 -34.61
CA ASP A 1158 -25.04 29.17 -34.67
C ASP A 1158 -24.36 29.33 -33.28
N ARG A 1159 -25.11 29.15 -32.20
CA ARG A 1159 -24.60 29.11 -30.82
C ARG A 1159 -23.89 27.80 -30.46
N PHE A 1160 -23.95 26.77 -31.31
CA PHE A 1160 -23.34 25.48 -31.01
C PHE A 1160 -21.83 25.54 -31.19
N ASN A 1161 -21.16 25.42 -30.06
CA ASN A 1161 -19.72 25.30 -29.96
C ASN A 1161 -19.32 23.83 -30.08
N ALA A 1162 -18.07 23.57 -30.49
CA ALA A 1162 -17.57 22.23 -30.72
C ALA A 1162 -16.08 22.13 -30.41
N SER A 1163 -15.64 20.96 -29.97
CA SER A 1163 -14.23 20.71 -29.67
C SER A 1163 -13.83 19.27 -29.97
N VAL A 1164 -12.53 19.08 -30.15
CA VAL A 1164 -11.91 17.77 -30.39
C VAL A 1164 -10.69 17.62 -29.49
N GLY A 1165 -10.45 16.41 -29.00
CA GLY A 1165 -9.31 16.15 -28.12
C GLY A 1165 -8.94 14.69 -27.97
N VAL A 1166 -7.88 14.47 -27.20
CA VAL A 1166 -7.34 13.16 -26.84
C VAL A 1166 -6.97 13.13 -25.36
N GLY A 1167 -7.00 11.96 -24.75
CA GLY A 1167 -6.72 11.78 -23.34
C GLY A 1167 -6.18 10.41 -22.97
N LEU A 1168 -5.58 10.33 -21.80
CA LEU A 1168 -5.01 9.13 -21.19
C LEU A 1168 -5.51 9.05 -19.75
N SER A 1169 -6.14 7.95 -19.34
CA SER A 1169 -6.51 7.70 -17.94
C SER A 1169 -6.03 6.35 -17.42
N LEU A 1170 -5.86 6.28 -16.10
CA LEU A 1170 -5.40 5.15 -15.31
C LEU A 1170 -6.36 4.92 -14.13
N PHE A 1171 -6.79 3.67 -13.97
CA PHE A 1171 -7.69 3.18 -12.93
C PHE A 1171 -6.92 2.35 -11.93
N ILE A 1172 -7.03 2.67 -10.64
CA ILE A 1172 -6.29 1.99 -9.56
C ILE A 1172 -7.28 1.48 -8.50
N GLY A 1173 -7.30 0.16 -8.30
CA GLY A 1173 -8.22 -0.54 -7.40
C GLY A 1173 -9.66 -0.63 -7.93
N ASP A 1174 -10.56 -1.17 -7.11
CA ASP A 1174 -11.99 -1.37 -7.44
C ASP A 1174 -12.90 -0.28 -6.84
N PRO A 1175 -13.48 0.58 -7.69
CA PRO A 1175 -12.82 1.57 -8.51
C PRO A 1175 -12.61 2.85 -7.68
N SER A 1176 -11.52 2.89 -6.90
CA SER A 1176 -11.34 3.90 -5.84
C SER A 1176 -10.60 5.16 -6.27
N PHE A 1177 -9.78 5.08 -7.32
CA PHE A 1177 -8.93 6.19 -7.77
C PHE A 1177 -8.79 6.21 -9.30
N VAL A 1178 -8.90 7.42 -9.87
CA VAL A 1178 -8.69 7.70 -11.30
C VAL A 1178 -7.73 8.88 -11.43
N LEU A 1179 -6.70 8.70 -12.25
CA LEU A 1179 -5.79 9.75 -12.70
C LEU A 1179 -5.85 9.82 -14.22
N GLY A 1180 -5.91 11.01 -14.81
CA GLY A 1180 -5.81 11.17 -16.25
C GLY A 1180 -5.43 12.56 -16.70
N VAL A 1181 -4.97 12.67 -17.94
CA VAL A 1181 -4.65 13.94 -18.62
C VAL A 1181 -5.35 13.94 -19.97
N GLU A 1182 -6.06 15.01 -20.27
CA GLU A 1182 -6.77 15.22 -21.53
C GLU A 1182 -6.29 16.53 -22.17
N ILE A 1183 -6.35 16.62 -23.50
CA ILE A 1183 -5.86 17.76 -24.29
C ILE A 1183 -6.89 18.03 -25.39
N ALA A 1184 -7.51 19.21 -25.36
CA ALA A 1184 -8.64 19.55 -26.22
C ALA A 1184 -8.48 20.90 -26.91
N ARG A 1185 -9.12 21.08 -28.07
CA ARG A 1185 -9.15 22.34 -28.81
C ARG A 1185 -10.58 22.70 -29.22
N ALA A 1186 -11.02 23.89 -28.81
CA ALA A 1186 -12.19 24.57 -29.34
C ALA A 1186 -12.05 24.82 -30.84
N LEU A 1187 -13.07 24.48 -31.64
CA LEU A 1187 -13.05 24.61 -33.10
C LEU A 1187 -13.46 26.02 -33.56
N GLN A 1188 -14.31 26.70 -32.78
CA GLN A 1188 -14.81 28.06 -33.07
C GLN A 1188 -13.90 29.17 -32.51
N LYS A 1189 -12.80 28.86 -31.81
CA LYS A 1189 -11.82 29.83 -31.29
C LYS A 1189 -10.45 29.65 -31.92
N GLU A 1190 -9.75 30.75 -32.20
CA GLU A 1190 -8.30 30.75 -32.50
C GLU A 1190 -7.45 30.56 -31.23
N ARG A 1191 -7.71 29.47 -30.49
CA ARG A 1191 -6.91 29.04 -29.35
C ARG A 1191 -6.10 27.79 -29.68
N ASN A 1192 -4.95 27.68 -29.00
CA ASN A 1192 -4.16 26.45 -28.94
C ASN A 1192 -4.88 25.38 -28.09
N PHE A 1193 -4.36 24.15 -28.13
CA PHE A 1193 -4.85 23.07 -27.27
C PHE A 1193 -4.72 23.42 -25.78
N VAL A 1194 -5.78 23.16 -25.01
CA VAL A 1194 -5.86 23.36 -23.57
C VAL A 1194 -5.64 22.00 -22.87
N PRO A 1195 -4.68 21.88 -21.95
CA PRO A 1195 -4.52 20.69 -21.12
C PRO A 1195 -5.52 20.67 -19.97
N ILE A 1196 -6.01 19.48 -19.64
CA ILE A 1196 -7.01 19.19 -18.61
C ILE A 1196 -6.45 18.07 -17.73
N LEU A 1197 -6.49 18.25 -16.41
CA LEU A 1197 -6.13 17.21 -15.43
C LEU A 1197 -7.39 16.59 -14.83
N LEU A 1198 -7.49 15.27 -14.90
CA LEU A 1198 -8.51 14.48 -14.22
C LEU A 1198 -7.91 13.83 -12.97
N LEU A 1199 -8.44 14.16 -11.80
CA LEU A 1199 -8.17 13.41 -10.58
C LEU A 1199 -9.46 13.12 -9.84
N SER A 1200 -9.76 11.85 -9.60
CA SER A 1200 -10.99 11.42 -8.94
C SER A 1200 -10.68 10.39 -7.88
N ARG A 1201 -11.24 10.58 -6.69
CA ARG A 1201 -11.21 9.60 -5.60
C ARG A 1201 -12.64 9.31 -5.18
N ARG A 1202 -12.96 8.03 -5.05
CA ARG A 1202 -14.22 7.58 -4.44
C ARG A 1202 -14.03 7.53 -2.92
N PHE A 1203 -14.85 8.29 -2.21
CA PHE A 1203 -15.09 8.13 -0.77
C PHE A 1203 -16.31 7.23 -0.55
#